data_AF-A0A353PKE9-F1
#
_entry.id   AF-A0A353PKE9-F1
#
_cell.length_a   1.000
_cell.length_b   1.000
_cell.length_c   1.000
_cell.angle_alpha   90.00
_cell.angle_beta   90.00
_cell.angle_gamma   90.00
#
_symmetry.space_group_name_H-M   'P 1'
#
loop_
_entity.id
_entity.type
_entity.pdbx_description
1 polymer ?
#
loop_
_entity_poly.entity_id
_entity_poly.type
_entity_poly.pdbx_seq_one_letter_code
_entity_poly.pdbx_strand_id
1 'polypeptide(L)'
;MKKIYSMVLFVFIALIFTISIPFTLYAAEEPSRTITATSTHVLGDAGVAIDTSAIKVKGTFGETMLNQTTLTSTSPEVTVGLNSVIVSQKGTYDVTMTYQSVTYALKFFIKDVMDTEYVLYDESFTYPNGALPSELRRFNNVGATGGSAAIDGERLLLSPFTIVLFPAYLQGFTNYVIESDMKMIAADNASRWTSIMYRYATENYYQMAIRQDASAANGVEFAKRSNGGWNVAKTTAFTEALNPATTYQLKVDVKDSTVNQYINDTLLTTYESAFDYKYGFIGVQADNATVYYDNIRITLPVPYVEIERHQFQQVADVYHPSDSIIAPATTLVWFNEASQMEDLTSSVRPATAIFRINNDLDIVDEDGLVYQSLYDTLVEIDGLVIPGFYIENQDLAVLVAEELKLFGILDVFVFSKDAESIIAAREIHSLIRGVLIFDFIDQEELTVEDLLDVRRETNRAQALAAVLPVDLVSRGQVEYLQQRLMTIWVQAADNDVSQYRAILSGAQGIITQNYENLFAKYELFPENTQVRRPMMIAHRGLYAGALSSAPENTIEAALASVEKGADILELDVYLTSDHEIVIIHDGSTARTAPDYTALTVSSSTLAQLKEVNLADPVSGRLDLKIPTLNEYFDALKGSGAVIFIEIKSVDSMLVHLVSLLIEEYDMYDQAVMISFGTQNIIDMNELYPDLSNGLLTSSVLNANSVPSSLTNAISTVVPIKSTLNTSYGALTSEFIKSVIHRGITVWPWTLNDYTELNSYYGYGVNGITTDNLGYYENTFNRINVKEYPGVVTWENRLTVKIETELQSPNGTTYAYRPEYIMIDDGGTGVVFDEYGKIESIEQPGILYMYATFDSYLPDGTKITVLTDIIEVEILAEVVEEPSSLGLIIGISSGVLLLAAGTFVFITIKKRRVII
;
A
#
# COMPACT_ATOMS: atom_id res chain seq x y z
N MET A 1 -30.80 36.22 -23.22
CA MET A 1 -29.36 36.31 -22.92
C MET A 1 -28.53 35.76 -24.07
N LYS A 2 -28.55 36.46 -25.21
CA LYS A 2 -27.72 36.19 -26.40
C LYS A 2 -27.08 37.53 -26.79
N LYS A 3 -26.05 37.95 -26.05
CA LYS A 3 -25.15 39.10 -26.35
C LYS A 3 -24.09 39.37 -25.26
N ILE A 4 -23.53 38.35 -24.61
CA ILE A 4 -22.36 38.51 -23.70
C ILE A 4 -21.41 37.30 -23.83
N TYR A 5 -21.23 36.77 -25.04
CA TYR A 5 -20.26 35.66 -25.29
C TYR A 5 -19.35 35.91 -26.50
N SER A 6 -19.40 37.09 -27.13
CA SER A 6 -18.63 37.39 -28.33
C SER A 6 -17.55 38.49 -28.14
N MET A 7 -17.22 38.86 -26.90
CA MET A 7 -16.32 40.00 -26.62
C MET A 7 -15.17 39.69 -25.65
N VAL A 8 -14.96 38.42 -25.27
CA VAL A 8 -13.81 37.98 -24.46
C VAL A 8 -12.80 37.16 -25.28
N LEU A 9 -13.14 36.76 -26.51
CA LEU A 9 -12.28 35.94 -27.37
C LEU A 9 -11.33 36.76 -28.28
N PHE A 10 -11.34 38.10 -28.21
CA PHE A 10 -10.60 38.95 -29.16
C PHE A 10 -9.50 39.84 -28.54
N VAL A 11 -9.17 39.64 -27.26
CA VAL A 11 -8.08 40.37 -26.57
C VAL A 11 -6.84 39.50 -26.31
N PHE A 12 -6.90 38.19 -26.53
CA PHE A 12 -5.79 37.27 -26.25
C PHE A 12 -4.82 36.99 -27.43
N ILE A 13 -5.01 37.63 -28.59
CA ILE A 13 -4.22 37.33 -29.81
C ILE A 13 -3.27 38.47 -30.25
N ALA A 14 -3.15 39.57 -29.50
CA ALA A 14 -2.40 40.75 -29.97
C ALA A 14 -1.34 41.32 -29.01
N LEU A 15 -0.71 40.47 -28.18
CA LEU A 15 0.43 40.90 -27.36
C LEU A 15 1.45 39.77 -27.12
N ILE A 16 1.96 39.18 -28.20
CA ILE A 16 3.23 38.42 -28.18
C ILE A 16 4.13 39.03 -29.26
N PHE A 17 4.70 40.19 -28.94
CA PHE A 17 5.86 40.73 -29.64
C PHE A 17 7.03 40.77 -28.65
N THR A 18 7.96 39.84 -28.85
CA THR A 18 9.40 39.96 -28.61
C THR A 18 9.83 40.54 -27.26
N ILE A 19 9.88 39.68 -26.24
CA ILE A 19 10.96 39.73 -25.26
C ILE A 19 11.85 38.52 -25.55
N SER A 20 12.91 38.76 -26.32
CA SER A 20 14.02 37.83 -26.47
C SER A 20 14.79 37.81 -25.15
N ILE A 21 14.31 37.02 -24.19
CA ILE A 21 15.16 36.51 -23.11
C ILE A 21 16.11 35.54 -23.80
N PRO A 22 17.44 35.69 -23.68
CA PRO A 22 18.34 34.66 -24.16
C PRO A 22 18.01 33.42 -23.33
N PHE A 23 17.31 32.46 -23.93
CA PHE A 23 17.49 31.07 -23.55
C PHE A 23 18.99 30.83 -23.72
N THR A 24 19.74 30.94 -22.63
CA THR A 24 20.91 30.09 -22.46
C THR A 24 20.37 28.69 -22.62
N LEU A 25 20.50 28.14 -23.83
CA LEU A 25 20.67 26.71 -23.99
C LEU A 25 21.75 26.37 -22.97
N TYR A 26 21.36 25.82 -21.83
CA TYR A 26 22.18 24.79 -21.23
C TYR A 26 22.45 23.84 -22.39
N ALA A 27 23.71 23.76 -22.82
CA ALA A 27 24.12 22.63 -23.62
C ALA A 27 23.62 21.42 -22.84
N ALA A 28 22.65 20.68 -23.39
CA ALA A 28 22.29 19.41 -22.82
C ALA A 28 23.62 18.68 -22.63
N GLU A 29 23.98 18.37 -21.39
CA GLU A 29 25.02 17.39 -21.17
C GLU A 29 24.53 16.15 -21.92
N GLU A 30 25.23 15.81 -23.01
CA GLU A 30 25.01 14.56 -23.73
C GLU A 30 25.12 13.46 -22.67
N PRO A 31 24.04 12.69 -22.39
CA PRO A 31 24.07 11.71 -21.33
C PRO A 31 25.26 10.78 -21.58
N SER A 32 26.10 10.54 -20.57
CA SER A 32 27.19 9.58 -20.72
C SER A 32 26.58 8.22 -21.03
N ARG A 33 26.87 7.69 -22.23
CA ARG A 33 26.33 6.42 -22.71
C ARG A 33 27.36 5.33 -22.44
N THR A 34 27.08 4.42 -21.51
CA THR A 34 27.95 3.25 -21.29
C THR A 34 27.50 2.07 -22.17
N ILE A 35 28.33 1.70 -23.13
CA ILE A 35 28.22 0.46 -23.90
C ILE A 35 28.70 -0.71 -23.04
N THR A 36 27.93 -1.79 -22.98
CA THR A 36 28.24 -3.01 -22.24
C THR A 36 28.10 -4.25 -23.13
N ALA A 37 28.37 -5.45 -22.58
CA ALA A 37 28.14 -6.70 -23.30
C ALA A 37 26.65 -6.96 -23.63
N THR A 38 25.72 -6.31 -22.92
CA THR A 38 24.26 -6.43 -23.12
C THR A 38 23.65 -5.20 -23.78
N SER A 39 24.26 -4.02 -23.64
CA SER A 39 23.88 -2.78 -24.31
C SER A 39 24.92 -2.39 -25.35
N THR A 40 24.73 -2.82 -26.61
CA THR A 40 25.67 -2.60 -27.71
C THR A 40 25.15 -1.60 -28.74
N HIS A 41 24.44 -0.55 -28.29
CA HIS A 41 23.82 0.41 -29.19
C HIS A 41 24.31 1.84 -28.98
N VAL A 42 24.20 2.65 -30.03
CA VAL A 42 24.51 4.07 -30.04
C VAL A 42 23.38 4.79 -30.78
N LEU A 43 22.84 5.85 -30.20
CA LEU A 43 21.81 6.68 -30.82
C LEU A 43 22.45 7.91 -31.47
N GLY A 44 21.89 8.41 -32.56
CA GLY A 44 22.38 9.64 -33.18
C GLY A 44 21.43 10.23 -34.22
N ASP A 45 21.74 11.43 -34.68
CA ASP A 45 20.99 12.10 -35.73
C ASP A 45 21.76 12.08 -37.05
N ALA A 46 21.03 11.94 -38.16
CA ALA A 46 21.62 11.91 -39.50
C ALA A 46 22.41 13.21 -39.77
N GLY A 47 23.68 13.04 -40.16
CA GLY A 47 24.60 14.15 -40.44
C GLY A 47 25.17 14.86 -39.21
N VAL A 48 24.79 14.47 -38.00
CA VAL A 48 25.33 15.02 -36.74
C VAL A 48 26.47 14.13 -36.25
N ALA A 49 27.54 14.77 -35.75
CA ALA A 49 28.68 14.04 -35.20
C ALA A 49 28.33 13.46 -33.82
N ILE A 50 28.44 12.14 -33.68
CA ILE A 50 28.34 11.43 -32.41
C ILE A 50 29.71 11.50 -31.73
N ASP A 51 29.81 12.16 -30.58
CA ASP A 51 31.06 12.29 -29.81
C ASP A 51 31.42 10.96 -29.14
N THR A 52 32.41 10.26 -29.70
CA THR A 52 32.87 8.97 -29.15
C THR A 52 33.75 9.14 -27.92
N SER A 53 34.18 10.36 -27.58
CA SER A 53 34.92 10.65 -26.35
C SER A 53 34.03 10.79 -25.12
N ALA A 54 32.71 10.89 -25.31
CA ALA A 54 31.70 10.91 -24.25
C ALA A 54 31.03 9.54 -24.01
N ILE A 55 31.36 8.53 -24.82
CA ILE A 55 30.76 7.19 -24.74
C ILE A 55 31.74 6.27 -24.01
N LYS A 56 31.34 5.70 -22.87
CA LYS A 56 32.12 4.71 -22.13
C LYS A 56 31.84 3.31 -22.69
N VAL A 57 32.83 2.43 -22.66
CA VAL A 57 32.70 1.02 -23.02
C VAL A 57 33.23 0.16 -21.89
N LYS A 58 32.40 -0.77 -21.43
CA LYS A 58 32.72 -1.76 -20.39
C LYS A 58 32.65 -3.17 -20.95
N GLY A 59 33.76 -3.90 -20.82
CA GLY A 59 33.86 -5.28 -21.29
C GLY A 59 34.72 -6.14 -20.37
N THR A 60 35.09 -7.33 -20.83
CA THR A 60 36.04 -8.22 -20.12
C THR A 60 37.43 -7.61 -19.96
N PHE A 61 37.72 -6.53 -20.69
CA PHE A 61 38.94 -5.74 -20.63
C PHE A 61 38.89 -4.57 -19.64
N GLY A 62 37.83 -4.44 -18.85
CA GLY A 62 37.62 -3.29 -17.95
C GLY A 62 36.80 -2.17 -18.61
N GLU A 63 37.09 -0.92 -18.24
CA GLU A 63 36.41 0.28 -18.75
C GLU A 63 37.38 1.14 -19.59
N THR A 64 36.88 1.67 -20.71
CA THR A 64 37.60 2.58 -21.61
C THR A 64 36.60 3.54 -22.28
N MET A 65 37.06 4.63 -22.89
CA MET A 65 36.19 5.45 -23.76
C MET A 65 36.15 4.90 -25.18
N LEU A 66 35.04 5.09 -25.91
CA LEU A 66 34.84 4.54 -27.25
C LEU A 66 35.86 5.08 -28.25
N ASN A 67 36.26 6.36 -28.14
CA ASN A 67 37.33 6.96 -28.96
C ASN A 67 38.73 6.36 -28.71
N GLN A 68 38.92 5.63 -27.60
CA GLN A 68 40.16 4.90 -27.30
C GLN A 68 40.16 3.48 -27.90
N THR A 69 39.10 3.11 -28.62
CA THR A 69 38.96 1.83 -29.34
C THR A 69 39.11 2.03 -30.85
N THR A 70 39.26 0.92 -31.59
CA THR A 70 39.25 0.93 -33.05
C THR A 70 37.84 0.66 -33.57
N LEU A 71 37.23 1.63 -34.26
CA LEU A 71 35.92 1.47 -34.89
C LEU A 71 36.08 1.25 -36.40
N THR A 72 35.35 0.27 -36.95
CA THR A 72 35.25 0.04 -38.39
C THR A 72 33.80 -0.20 -38.80
N SER A 73 33.41 0.21 -40.00
CA SER A 73 32.11 -0.08 -40.59
C SER A 73 32.28 -0.46 -42.06
N THR A 74 31.40 -1.31 -42.57
CA THR A 74 31.35 -1.67 -43.99
C THR A 74 30.38 -0.79 -44.78
N SER A 75 29.57 0.02 -44.09
CA SER A 75 28.60 0.93 -44.71
C SER A 75 29.29 2.21 -45.20
N PRO A 76 29.02 2.65 -46.45
CA PRO A 76 29.54 3.91 -46.96
C PRO A 76 28.89 5.15 -46.30
N GLU A 77 27.77 4.97 -45.59
CA GLU A 77 27.09 6.03 -44.86
C GLU A 77 27.78 6.37 -43.51
N VAL A 78 28.63 5.49 -42.99
CA VAL A 78 29.32 5.65 -41.71
C VAL A 78 30.73 6.18 -41.90
N THR A 79 31.02 7.37 -41.38
CA THR A 79 32.35 7.97 -41.36
C THR A 79 32.92 7.96 -39.94
N VAL A 80 33.99 7.20 -39.72
CA VAL A 80 34.71 7.14 -38.44
C VAL A 80 35.84 8.18 -38.42
N GLY A 81 35.74 9.16 -37.53
CA GLY A 81 36.77 10.14 -37.21
C GLY A 81 37.53 9.82 -35.93
N LEU A 82 38.41 10.73 -35.49
CA LEU A 82 39.26 10.52 -34.31
C LEU A 82 38.47 10.44 -32.99
N ASN A 83 37.55 11.39 -32.78
CA ASN A 83 36.70 11.48 -31.58
C ASN A 83 35.22 11.50 -31.95
N SER A 84 34.87 11.11 -33.18
CA SER A 84 33.48 11.19 -33.62
C SER A 84 33.15 10.14 -34.67
N VAL A 85 31.88 9.74 -34.72
CA VAL A 85 31.31 9.00 -35.85
C VAL A 85 30.20 9.85 -36.45
N ILE A 86 30.18 10.02 -37.77
CA ILE A 86 29.09 10.69 -38.49
C ILE A 86 28.40 9.64 -39.34
N VAL A 87 27.08 9.54 -39.23
CA VAL A 87 26.27 8.70 -40.10
C VAL A 87 25.36 9.59 -40.94
N SER A 88 25.45 9.49 -42.26
CA SER A 88 24.90 10.50 -43.17
C SER A 88 23.40 10.37 -43.44
N GLN A 89 22.77 9.24 -43.08
CA GLN A 89 21.38 8.92 -43.39
C GLN A 89 20.71 8.24 -42.19
N LYS A 90 19.39 8.37 -42.10
CA LYS A 90 18.52 7.63 -41.18
C LYS A 90 18.62 6.12 -41.44
N GLY A 91 18.67 5.33 -40.38
CA GLY A 91 18.71 3.87 -40.45
C GLY A 91 19.47 3.21 -39.30
N THR A 92 19.66 1.90 -39.42
CA THR A 92 20.43 1.09 -38.45
C THR A 92 21.72 0.61 -39.09
N TYR A 93 22.86 0.86 -38.45
CA TYR A 93 24.18 0.59 -39.00
C TYR A 93 25.02 -0.25 -38.05
N ASP A 94 25.69 -1.27 -38.58
CA ASP A 94 26.66 -2.06 -37.83
C ASP A 94 28.04 -1.37 -37.84
N VAL A 95 28.59 -1.16 -36.65
CA VAL A 95 29.95 -0.63 -36.42
C VAL A 95 30.69 -1.62 -35.53
N THR A 96 31.80 -2.15 -36.04
CA THR A 96 32.65 -3.08 -35.30
C THR A 96 33.63 -2.31 -34.45
N MET A 97 33.56 -2.50 -33.14
CA MET A 97 34.50 -1.96 -32.17
C MET A 97 35.52 -3.02 -31.78
N THR A 98 36.81 -2.70 -31.86
CA THR A 98 37.90 -3.56 -31.41
C THR A 98 38.74 -2.84 -30.37
N TYR A 99 38.94 -3.47 -29.22
CA TYR A 99 39.84 -3.00 -28.18
C TYR A 99 40.65 -4.18 -27.66
N GLN A 100 41.99 -4.04 -27.69
CA GLN A 100 42.91 -5.15 -27.45
C GLN A 100 42.61 -6.33 -28.40
N SER A 101 42.22 -7.50 -27.87
CA SER A 101 41.84 -8.70 -28.63
C SER A 101 40.34 -9.00 -28.59
N VAL A 102 39.51 -8.06 -28.11
CA VAL A 102 38.05 -8.22 -28.00
C VAL A 102 37.37 -7.36 -29.05
N THR A 103 36.38 -7.95 -29.73
CA THR A 103 35.57 -7.28 -30.74
C THR A 103 34.10 -7.32 -30.35
N TYR A 104 33.42 -6.17 -30.42
CA TYR A 104 31.98 -6.02 -30.26
C TYR A 104 31.37 -5.50 -31.56
N ALA A 105 30.18 -6.02 -31.90
CA ALA A 105 29.32 -5.42 -32.91
C ALA A 105 28.42 -4.39 -32.24
N LEU A 106 28.58 -3.12 -32.60
CA LEU A 106 27.75 -2.01 -32.14
C LEU A 106 26.69 -1.69 -33.18
N LYS A 107 25.48 -1.36 -32.73
CA LYS A 107 24.40 -0.88 -33.59
C LYS A 107 24.18 0.61 -33.41
N PHE A 108 24.30 1.34 -34.50
CA PHE A 108 24.03 2.78 -34.55
C PHE A 108 22.61 2.96 -35.08
N PHE A 109 21.71 3.48 -34.24
CA PHE A 109 20.35 3.83 -34.60
C PHE A 109 20.30 5.32 -34.89
N ILE A 110 20.04 5.65 -36.15
CA ILE A 110 20.10 7.01 -36.65
C ILE A 110 18.71 7.44 -37.09
N LYS A 111 18.23 8.55 -36.54
CA LYS A 111 16.98 9.20 -36.95
C LYS A 111 17.26 10.50 -37.69
N ASP A 112 16.25 11.06 -38.36
CA ASP A 112 16.35 12.44 -38.80
C ASP A 112 16.21 13.39 -37.60
N VAL A 113 16.84 14.57 -37.66
CA VAL A 113 16.86 15.54 -36.53
C VAL A 113 15.45 15.86 -36.02
N MET A 114 14.48 15.95 -36.93
CA MET A 114 13.09 16.31 -36.63
C MET A 114 12.22 15.11 -36.22
N ASP A 115 12.72 13.87 -36.34
CA ASP A 115 11.97 12.69 -35.91
C ASP A 115 11.88 12.64 -34.37
N THR A 116 10.72 12.21 -33.89
CA THR A 116 10.44 12.09 -32.44
C THR A 116 10.76 10.72 -31.87
N GLU A 117 11.29 9.79 -32.68
CA GLU A 117 11.61 8.43 -32.27
C GLU A 117 12.74 7.82 -33.10
N TYR A 118 13.45 6.86 -32.52
CA TYR A 118 14.38 5.97 -33.21
C TYR A 118 13.65 4.70 -33.63
N VAL A 119 13.84 4.24 -34.86
CA VAL A 119 13.33 2.95 -35.32
C VAL A 119 14.36 1.87 -34.97
N LEU A 120 14.04 1.02 -33.99
CA LEU A 120 14.94 -0.03 -33.51
C LEU A 120 14.82 -1.31 -34.35
N TYR A 121 13.60 -1.65 -34.76
CA TYR A 121 13.31 -2.78 -35.62
C TYR A 121 12.03 -2.48 -36.41
N ASP A 122 12.02 -2.79 -37.70
CA ASP A 122 10.87 -2.57 -38.58
C ASP A 122 10.85 -3.68 -39.62
N GLU A 123 9.85 -4.55 -39.51
CA GLU A 123 9.74 -5.78 -40.26
C GLU A 123 8.36 -5.92 -40.88
N SER A 124 8.31 -6.05 -42.19
CA SER A 124 7.07 -6.26 -42.97
C SER A 124 6.99 -7.67 -43.57
N PHE A 125 7.90 -8.57 -43.20
CA PHE A 125 7.96 -9.98 -43.59
C PHE A 125 7.93 -10.23 -45.10
N THR A 126 8.48 -9.32 -45.91
CA THR A 126 8.54 -9.41 -47.38
C THR A 126 9.59 -10.43 -47.86
N TYR A 127 9.58 -11.63 -47.29
CA TYR A 127 10.48 -12.74 -47.59
C TYR A 127 9.76 -13.81 -48.44
N PRO A 128 10.52 -14.69 -49.13
CA PRO A 128 9.92 -15.86 -49.78
C PRO A 128 9.20 -16.75 -48.76
N ASN A 129 8.04 -17.29 -49.14
CA ASN A 129 7.28 -18.21 -48.29
C ASN A 129 8.15 -19.38 -47.79
N GLY A 130 7.94 -19.75 -46.52
CA GLY A 130 8.59 -20.86 -45.84
C GLY A 130 9.56 -20.41 -44.76
N ALA A 131 10.81 -20.14 -45.12
CA ALA A 131 11.89 -19.96 -44.15
C ALA A 131 11.75 -18.66 -43.34
N LEU A 132 12.00 -18.75 -42.02
CA LEU A 132 12.16 -17.57 -41.17
C LEU A 132 13.49 -16.88 -41.49
N PRO A 133 13.55 -15.54 -41.41
CA PRO A 133 14.81 -14.78 -41.42
C PRO A 133 15.76 -15.29 -40.34
N SER A 134 17.07 -15.28 -40.63
CA SER A 134 18.09 -15.86 -39.74
C SER A 134 18.21 -15.18 -38.38
N GLU A 135 17.81 -13.91 -38.28
CA GLU A 135 17.79 -13.15 -37.05
C GLU A 135 16.61 -13.52 -36.12
N LEU A 136 15.55 -14.15 -36.65
CA LEU A 136 14.41 -14.61 -35.87
C LEU A 136 14.67 -16.00 -35.26
N ARG A 137 14.38 -16.14 -33.97
CA ARG A 137 14.65 -17.37 -33.23
C ARG A 137 13.36 -18.04 -32.83
N ARG A 138 13.15 -19.25 -33.35
CA ARG A 138 11.95 -20.04 -33.09
C ARG A 138 12.18 -21.03 -31.95
N PHE A 139 11.26 -21.06 -30.99
CA PHE A 139 11.22 -22.02 -29.88
C PHE A 139 9.85 -22.69 -29.79
N ASN A 140 9.76 -23.79 -29.05
CA ASN A 140 8.47 -24.28 -28.55
C ASN A 140 8.13 -23.49 -27.28
N ASN A 141 6.84 -23.40 -26.96
CA ASN A 141 6.41 -23.04 -25.61
C ASN A 141 7.07 -23.99 -24.59
N VAL A 142 7.37 -23.46 -23.41
CA VAL A 142 7.96 -24.23 -22.30
C VAL A 142 7.11 -25.47 -22.03
N GLY A 143 7.73 -26.65 -22.06
CA GLY A 143 7.06 -27.93 -21.81
C GLY A 143 6.23 -28.48 -22.98
N ALA A 144 6.17 -27.80 -24.12
CA ALA A 144 5.41 -28.24 -25.29
C ALA A 144 6.31 -28.78 -26.42
N THR A 145 5.75 -29.64 -27.28
CA THR A 145 6.42 -30.16 -28.48
C THR A 145 5.55 -29.94 -29.71
N GLY A 146 6.16 -29.65 -30.86
CA GLY A 146 5.46 -29.66 -32.15
C GLY A 146 5.04 -28.30 -32.72
N GLY A 147 5.39 -27.17 -32.11
CA GLY A 147 5.13 -25.85 -32.72
C GLY A 147 5.96 -25.61 -33.99
N SER A 148 5.57 -24.61 -34.78
CA SER A 148 6.24 -24.18 -36.01
C SER A 148 5.97 -22.71 -36.30
N ALA A 149 6.92 -22.01 -36.91
CA ALA A 149 6.70 -20.70 -37.51
C ALA A 149 7.30 -20.64 -38.92
N ALA A 150 6.67 -19.86 -39.79
CA ALA A 150 7.05 -19.72 -41.19
C ALA A 150 6.64 -18.34 -41.72
N ILE A 151 7.23 -17.93 -42.84
CA ILE A 151 6.70 -16.82 -43.63
C ILE A 151 5.64 -17.36 -44.59
N ASP A 152 4.45 -16.78 -44.59
CA ASP A 152 3.35 -17.21 -45.46
C ASP A 152 2.52 -16.01 -45.94
N GLY A 153 2.65 -15.71 -47.23
CA GLY A 153 1.95 -14.60 -47.86
C GLY A 153 2.42 -13.24 -47.33
N GLU A 154 3.74 -13.07 -47.18
CA GLU A 154 4.37 -11.87 -46.63
C GLU A 154 3.97 -11.56 -45.18
N ARG A 155 3.71 -12.62 -44.39
CA ARG A 155 3.33 -12.55 -42.98
C ARG A 155 4.08 -13.59 -42.18
N LEU A 156 4.30 -13.31 -40.90
CA LEU A 156 4.79 -14.28 -39.95
C LEU A 156 3.64 -15.15 -39.43
N LEU A 157 3.64 -16.44 -39.75
CA LEU A 157 2.69 -17.44 -39.27
C LEU A 157 3.26 -18.17 -38.06
N LEU A 158 2.51 -18.22 -36.96
CA LEU A 158 2.77 -19.08 -35.80
C LEU A 158 1.69 -20.16 -35.68
N SER A 159 2.11 -21.41 -35.48
CA SER A 159 1.22 -22.51 -35.07
C SER A 159 1.19 -22.66 -33.54
N PRO A 160 0.28 -23.48 -32.97
CA PRO A 160 0.24 -23.76 -31.55
C PRO A 160 1.60 -24.07 -30.93
N PHE A 161 1.81 -23.59 -29.70
CA PHE A 161 3.03 -23.83 -28.92
C PHE A 161 4.30 -23.22 -29.50
N THR A 162 4.19 -22.06 -30.16
CA THR A 162 5.34 -21.44 -30.83
C THR A 162 5.69 -20.11 -30.18
N ILE A 163 6.99 -19.92 -29.95
CA ILE A 163 7.59 -18.62 -29.64
C ILE A 163 8.49 -18.23 -30.82
N VAL A 164 8.42 -16.96 -31.22
CA VAL A 164 9.38 -16.35 -32.14
C VAL A 164 9.96 -15.13 -31.44
N LEU A 165 11.28 -15.15 -31.18
CA LEU A 165 12.01 -14.00 -30.65
C LEU A 165 12.61 -13.19 -31.79
N PHE A 166 12.53 -11.88 -31.66
CA PHE A 166 13.11 -10.88 -32.55
C PHE A 166 14.63 -10.75 -32.31
N PRO A 167 15.35 -9.98 -33.14
CA PRO A 167 16.81 -9.95 -33.12
C PRO A 167 17.41 -9.66 -31.73
N ALA A 168 18.48 -10.37 -31.41
CA ALA A 168 19.05 -10.37 -30.05
C ALA A 168 19.57 -9.01 -29.56
N TYR A 169 19.88 -8.08 -30.45
CA TYR A 169 20.36 -6.75 -30.07
C TYR A 169 19.29 -5.92 -29.34
N LEU A 170 18.01 -6.25 -29.52
CA LEU A 170 16.91 -5.57 -28.84
C LEU A 170 16.91 -5.80 -27.33
N GLN A 171 17.58 -6.86 -26.85
CA GLN A 171 17.61 -7.21 -25.43
C GLN A 171 18.27 -6.16 -24.53
N GLY A 172 19.06 -5.25 -25.12
CA GLY A 172 19.76 -4.19 -24.42
C GLY A 172 18.92 -2.94 -24.15
N PHE A 173 17.71 -2.87 -24.72
CA PHE A 173 16.78 -1.77 -24.46
C PHE A 173 15.85 -2.12 -23.30
N THR A 174 15.48 -1.09 -22.56
CA THR A 174 14.62 -1.13 -21.39
C THR A 174 13.26 -0.49 -21.68
N ASN A 175 13.30 0.57 -22.50
CA ASN A 175 12.17 1.38 -22.93
C ASN A 175 11.99 1.23 -24.44
N TYR A 176 10.75 1.04 -24.88
CA TYR A 176 10.40 0.89 -26.29
C TYR A 176 8.89 0.82 -26.47
N VAL A 177 8.43 1.13 -27.68
CA VAL A 177 7.07 0.86 -28.14
C VAL A 177 7.13 -0.29 -29.14
N ILE A 178 6.30 -1.31 -28.95
CA ILE A 178 6.11 -2.44 -29.87
C ILE A 178 4.74 -2.26 -30.53
N GLU A 179 4.71 -2.21 -31.85
CA GLU A 179 3.50 -2.14 -32.66
C GLU A 179 3.44 -3.33 -33.62
N SER A 180 2.25 -3.87 -33.83
CA SER A 180 2.05 -4.98 -34.75
C SER A 180 0.61 -5.13 -35.22
N ASP A 181 0.43 -5.42 -36.50
CA ASP A 181 -0.84 -5.88 -37.05
C ASP A 181 -0.96 -7.41 -36.91
N MET A 182 -1.90 -7.86 -36.07
CA MET A 182 -2.08 -9.27 -35.72
C MET A 182 -3.45 -9.81 -36.16
N LYS A 183 -3.48 -11.07 -36.60
CA LYS A 183 -4.71 -11.79 -36.93
C LYS A 183 -4.69 -13.20 -36.39
N MET A 184 -5.62 -13.53 -35.48
CA MET A 184 -5.81 -14.89 -34.98
C MET A 184 -6.77 -15.67 -35.88
N ILE A 185 -6.29 -16.69 -36.57
CA ILE A 185 -7.06 -17.43 -37.57
C ILE A 185 -7.81 -18.61 -36.96
N ALA A 186 -7.22 -19.26 -35.96
CA ALA A 186 -7.81 -20.40 -35.28
C ALA A 186 -7.31 -20.48 -33.84
N ALA A 187 -8.16 -21.02 -32.96
CA ALA A 187 -7.82 -21.34 -31.59
C ALA A 187 -8.60 -22.58 -31.16
N ASP A 188 -8.02 -23.43 -30.32
CA ASP A 188 -8.68 -24.67 -29.89
C ASP A 188 -9.95 -24.41 -29.08
N ASN A 189 -10.00 -23.28 -28.36
CA ASN A 189 -11.19 -22.77 -27.69
C ASN A 189 -11.02 -21.28 -27.34
N ALA A 190 -12.11 -20.66 -26.86
CA ALA A 190 -12.20 -19.25 -26.50
C ALA A 190 -11.12 -18.75 -25.52
N SER A 191 -10.58 -19.62 -24.66
CA SER A 191 -9.59 -19.25 -23.65
C SER A 191 -8.15 -19.24 -24.16
N ARG A 192 -7.89 -19.73 -25.38
CA ARG A 192 -6.55 -19.81 -25.97
C ARG A 192 -6.13 -18.51 -26.59
N TRP A 193 -4.82 -18.27 -26.59
CA TRP A 193 -4.29 -16.91 -26.68
C TRP A 193 -3.02 -16.82 -27.53
N THR A 194 -2.74 -15.59 -27.94
CA THR A 194 -1.44 -15.16 -28.45
C THR A 194 -0.91 -14.03 -27.59
N SER A 195 0.40 -13.75 -27.64
CA SER A 195 0.97 -12.66 -26.87
C SER A 195 2.12 -11.96 -27.57
N ILE A 196 2.27 -10.66 -27.25
CA ILE A 196 3.52 -9.93 -27.41
C ILE A 196 4.32 -10.12 -26.12
N MET A 197 5.53 -10.64 -26.25
CA MET A 197 6.47 -10.91 -25.16
C MET A 197 7.55 -9.83 -25.14
N TYR A 198 7.95 -9.40 -23.95
CA TYR A 198 8.99 -8.39 -23.78
C TYR A 198 9.78 -8.64 -22.48
N ARG A 199 11.03 -8.16 -22.47
CA ARG A 199 12.01 -8.45 -21.43
C ARG A 199 12.16 -9.95 -21.17
N TYR A 200 12.16 -10.72 -22.27
CA TYR A 200 12.10 -12.17 -22.23
C TYR A 200 13.42 -12.84 -21.84
N ALA A 201 13.34 -13.69 -20.82
CA ALA A 201 14.23 -14.80 -20.55
C ALA A 201 13.40 -16.10 -20.42
N THR A 202 14.01 -17.26 -20.66
CA THR A 202 13.33 -18.56 -20.85
C THR A 202 12.17 -18.85 -19.87
N GLU A 203 12.30 -18.51 -18.59
CA GLU A 203 11.27 -18.72 -17.56
C GLU A 203 10.85 -17.43 -16.84
N ASN A 204 11.31 -16.27 -17.30
CA ASN A 204 11.19 -14.98 -16.63
C ASN A 204 10.94 -13.89 -17.66
N TYR A 205 9.70 -13.40 -17.77
CA TYR A 205 9.33 -12.38 -18.77
C TYR A 205 7.96 -11.74 -18.50
N TYR A 206 7.69 -10.64 -19.21
CA TYR A 206 6.36 -10.03 -19.27
C TYR A 206 5.70 -10.30 -20.63
N GLN A 207 4.37 -10.30 -20.65
CA GLN A 207 3.60 -10.41 -21.87
C GLN A 207 2.27 -9.64 -21.81
N MET A 208 1.82 -9.20 -22.99
CA MET A 208 0.42 -8.86 -23.25
C MET A 208 -0.25 -10.10 -23.86
N ALA A 209 -1.00 -10.87 -23.08
CA ALA A 209 -1.73 -12.03 -23.57
C ALA A 209 -3.14 -11.62 -24.03
N ILE A 210 -3.57 -12.17 -25.17
CA ILE A 210 -4.84 -11.84 -25.82
C ILE A 210 -5.53 -13.15 -26.20
N ARG A 211 -6.65 -13.44 -25.54
CA ARG A 211 -7.46 -14.64 -25.76
C ARG A 211 -8.30 -14.50 -27.03
N GLN A 212 -8.72 -15.63 -27.60
CA GLN A 212 -9.65 -15.65 -28.73
C GLN A 212 -10.95 -14.94 -28.37
N ASP A 213 -11.51 -15.19 -27.18
CA ASP A 213 -12.58 -14.36 -26.62
C ASP A 213 -11.98 -13.19 -25.84
N ALA A 214 -11.46 -12.21 -26.58
CA ALA A 214 -10.93 -10.98 -26.01
C ALA A 214 -12.01 -10.14 -25.30
N SER A 215 -13.31 -10.41 -25.49
CA SER A 215 -14.40 -9.71 -24.80
C SER A 215 -14.70 -10.19 -23.39
N ALA A 216 -14.12 -11.33 -22.99
CA ALA A 216 -14.18 -11.77 -21.60
C ALA A 216 -13.44 -10.79 -20.67
N ALA A 217 -13.80 -10.75 -19.38
CA ALA A 217 -13.15 -9.89 -18.39
C ALA A 217 -11.63 -10.12 -18.25
N ASN A 218 -11.15 -11.31 -18.64
CA ASN A 218 -9.74 -11.68 -18.74
C ASN A 218 -9.29 -11.96 -20.19
N GLY A 219 -9.97 -11.33 -21.14
CA GLY A 219 -9.68 -11.45 -22.56
C GLY A 219 -8.32 -10.88 -22.94
N VAL A 220 -7.85 -9.84 -22.23
CA VAL A 220 -6.52 -9.26 -22.35
C VAL A 220 -5.84 -9.20 -20.98
N GLU A 221 -4.58 -9.59 -20.91
CA GLU A 221 -3.84 -9.75 -19.65
C GLU A 221 -2.44 -9.14 -19.74
N PHE A 222 -2.08 -8.31 -18.76
CA PHE A 222 -0.68 -8.14 -18.39
C PHE A 222 -0.30 -9.32 -17.51
N ALA A 223 0.56 -10.20 -18.03
CA ALA A 223 1.01 -11.38 -17.33
C ALA A 223 2.53 -11.41 -17.21
N LYS A 224 2.99 -11.84 -16.04
CA LYS A 224 4.38 -12.08 -15.70
C LYS A 224 4.59 -13.58 -15.57
N ARG A 225 5.62 -14.10 -16.24
CA ARG A 225 6.14 -15.44 -15.96
C ARG A 225 7.31 -15.32 -15.00
N SER A 226 7.30 -16.08 -13.90
CA SER A 226 8.37 -16.09 -12.90
C SER A 226 8.73 -17.51 -12.52
N ASN A 227 9.96 -17.91 -12.82
CA ASN A 227 10.47 -19.26 -12.57
C ASN A 227 9.52 -20.37 -13.08
N GLY A 228 8.88 -20.12 -14.22
CA GLY A 228 7.94 -21.04 -14.85
C GLY A 228 6.49 -20.95 -14.38
N GLY A 229 6.21 -20.23 -13.30
CA GLY A 229 4.85 -19.90 -12.84
C GLY A 229 4.28 -18.67 -13.52
N TRP A 230 2.95 -18.57 -13.59
CA TRP A 230 2.25 -17.38 -14.10
C TRP A 230 1.71 -16.54 -12.95
N ASN A 231 1.93 -15.22 -13.02
CA ASN A 231 1.27 -14.21 -12.23
C ASN A 231 0.58 -13.24 -13.20
N VAL A 232 -0.75 -13.19 -13.16
CA VAL A 232 -1.54 -12.27 -13.99
C VAL A 232 -1.84 -11.03 -13.14
N ALA A 233 -1.10 -9.96 -13.38
CA ALA A 233 -1.16 -8.77 -12.52
C ALA A 233 -2.34 -7.86 -12.88
N LYS A 234 -2.76 -7.83 -14.16
CA LYS A 234 -3.89 -7.02 -14.62
C LYS A 234 -4.64 -7.72 -15.74
N THR A 235 -5.96 -7.72 -15.67
CA THR A 235 -6.86 -8.25 -16.70
C THR A 235 -7.83 -7.19 -17.16
N THR A 236 -8.29 -7.29 -18.40
CA THR A 236 -9.33 -6.43 -18.96
C THR A 236 -10.03 -7.12 -20.13
N ALA A 237 -11.12 -6.50 -20.60
CA ALA A 237 -11.86 -6.93 -21.77
C ALA A 237 -11.62 -5.96 -22.95
N PHE A 238 -11.48 -6.52 -24.14
CA PHE A 238 -11.65 -5.78 -25.39
C PHE A 238 -13.13 -5.72 -25.77
N THR A 239 -13.50 -4.87 -26.72
CA THR A 239 -14.90 -4.63 -27.09
C THR A 239 -15.58 -5.82 -27.77
N GLU A 240 -14.81 -6.78 -28.28
CA GLU A 240 -15.32 -7.96 -29.00
C GLU A 240 -14.36 -9.15 -28.89
N ALA A 241 -14.86 -10.36 -29.15
CA ALA A 241 -14.02 -11.52 -29.41
C ALA A 241 -13.24 -11.35 -30.73
N LEU A 242 -12.05 -11.94 -30.82
CA LEU A 242 -11.22 -11.85 -32.03
C LEU A 242 -11.87 -12.60 -33.19
N ASN A 243 -12.01 -11.91 -34.32
CA ASN A 243 -12.55 -12.45 -35.56
C ASN A 243 -11.43 -12.90 -36.52
N PRO A 244 -11.44 -14.15 -37.03
CA PRO A 244 -10.45 -14.63 -38.00
C PRO A 244 -10.32 -13.84 -39.30
N ALA A 245 -11.32 -13.03 -39.66
CA ALA A 245 -11.27 -12.16 -40.83
C ALA A 245 -10.66 -10.77 -40.55
N THR A 246 -10.57 -10.38 -39.28
CA THR A 246 -10.18 -9.03 -38.85
C THR A 246 -8.70 -9.00 -38.46
N THR A 247 -8.02 -7.92 -38.85
CA THR A 247 -6.66 -7.61 -38.35
C THR A 247 -6.80 -6.61 -37.21
N TYR A 248 -6.07 -6.83 -36.12
CA TYR A 248 -6.08 -6.02 -34.92
C TYR A 248 -4.71 -5.36 -34.75
N GLN A 249 -4.71 -4.05 -34.51
CA GLN A 249 -3.50 -3.27 -34.23
C GLN A 249 -3.15 -3.41 -32.77
N LEU A 250 -2.03 -4.05 -32.48
CA LEU A 250 -1.51 -4.21 -31.13
C LEU A 250 -0.44 -3.15 -30.87
N LYS A 251 -0.47 -2.56 -29.68
CA LYS A 251 0.61 -1.69 -29.19
C LYS A 251 0.94 -2.00 -27.73
N VAL A 252 2.22 -2.20 -27.44
CA VAL A 252 2.76 -2.28 -26.08
C VAL A 252 3.78 -1.16 -25.92
N ASP A 253 3.45 -0.18 -25.09
CA ASP A 253 4.28 0.98 -24.80
C ASP A 253 4.94 0.78 -23.43
N VAL A 254 6.26 0.54 -23.45
CA VAL A 254 7.08 0.22 -22.27
C VAL A 254 7.97 1.41 -21.96
N LYS A 255 7.73 2.05 -20.82
CA LYS A 255 8.55 3.14 -20.27
C LYS A 255 8.86 2.86 -18.81
N ASP A 256 10.13 2.58 -18.52
CA ASP A 256 10.67 2.26 -17.22
C ASP A 256 9.91 1.09 -16.57
N SER A 257 9.14 1.31 -15.52
CA SER A 257 8.28 0.28 -14.93
C SER A 257 6.85 0.31 -15.46
N THR A 258 6.48 1.31 -16.25
CA THR A 258 5.14 1.51 -16.77
C THR A 258 4.97 0.83 -18.11
N VAL A 259 3.92 0.01 -18.22
CA VAL A 259 3.54 -0.68 -19.45
C VAL A 259 2.08 -0.38 -19.77
N ASN A 260 1.86 0.23 -20.93
CA ASN A 260 0.54 0.47 -21.49
C ASN A 260 0.28 -0.52 -22.64
N GLN A 261 -0.90 -1.12 -22.66
CA GLN A 261 -1.30 -2.11 -23.66
C GLN A 261 -2.56 -1.66 -24.38
N TYR A 262 -2.53 -1.73 -25.71
CA TYR A 262 -3.60 -1.23 -26.57
C TYR A 262 -4.01 -2.27 -27.62
N ILE A 263 -5.30 -2.23 -27.99
CA ILE A 263 -5.81 -2.85 -29.21
C ILE A 263 -6.58 -1.77 -29.99
N ASN A 264 -6.27 -1.60 -31.27
CA ASN A 264 -6.89 -0.59 -32.16
C ASN A 264 -6.90 0.81 -31.51
N ASP A 265 -5.74 1.25 -31.02
CA ASP A 265 -5.52 2.51 -30.28
C ASP A 265 -6.32 2.70 -29.00
N THR A 266 -7.12 1.73 -28.58
CA THR A 266 -7.83 1.76 -27.30
C THR A 266 -6.89 1.29 -26.20
N LEU A 267 -6.60 2.15 -25.21
CA LEU A 267 -5.84 1.76 -24.02
C LEU A 267 -6.67 0.77 -23.21
N LEU A 268 -6.12 -0.42 -22.99
CA LEU A 268 -6.79 -1.51 -22.29
C LEU A 268 -6.23 -1.70 -20.88
N THR A 269 -4.90 -1.66 -20.72
CA THR A 269 -4.25 -1.76 -19.42
C THR A 269 -3.08 -0.78 -19.29
N THR A 270 -2.91 -0.27 -18.08
CA THR A 270 -1.69 0.40 -17.61
C THR A 270 -1.21 -0.36 -16.38
N TYR A 271 0.04 -0.80 -16.39
CA TYR A 271 0.69 -1.43 -15.24
C TYR A 271 1.99 -0.68 -14.92
N GLU A 272 2.03 0.00 -13.78
CA GLU A 272 3.12 0.92 -13.41
C GLU A 272 4.30 0.23 -12.69
N SER A 273 4.22 -1.09 -12.48
CA SER A 273 5.09 -1.82 -11.55
C SER A 273 5.90 -2.97 -12.17
N ALA A 274 6.31 -2.86 -13.43
CA ALA A 274 7.06 -3.88 -14.16
C ALA A 274 8.58 -3.85 -13.86
N PHE A 275 8.96 -4.03 -12.59
CA PHE A 275 10.36 -3.87 -12.12
C PHE A 275 11.21 -5.14 -12.19
N ASP A 276 10.60 -6.32 -12.16
CA ASP A 276 11.32 -7.60 -11.99
C ASP A 276 12.27 -7.91 -13.13
N TYR A 277 11.89 -7.51 -14.34
CA TYR A 277 12.67 -7.70 -15.55
C TYR A 277 12.90 -6.34 -16.16
N LYS A 278 14.16 -5.98 -16.35
CA LYS A 278 14.57 -4.72 -17.00
C LYS A 278 15.06 -4.94 -18.45
N TYR A 279 15.74 -6.05 -18.68
CA TYR A 279 16.32 -6.44 -19.97
C TYR A 279 15.76 -7.79 -20.44
N GLY A 280 15.85 -8.07 -21.74
CA GLY A 280 15.52 -9.38 -22.31
C GLY A 280 14.94 -9.29 -23.71
N PHE A 281 14.73 -10.44 -24.36
CA PHE A 281 14.25 -10.48 -25.74
C PHE A 281 12.84 -9.89 -25.88
N ILE A 282 12.53 -9.45 -27.10
CA ILE A 282 11.17 -9.12 -27.52
C ILE A 282 10.74 -10.22 -28.48
N GLY A 283 9.47 -10.62 -28.45
CA GLY A 283 8.96 -11.67 -29.31
C GLY A 283 7.45 -11.77 -29.32
N VAL A 284 6.96 -12.81 -30.00
CA VAL A 284 5.55 -13.18 -30.03
C VAL A 284 5.38 -14.66 -29.75
N GLN A 285 4.23 -15.02 -29.17
CA GLN A 285 3.91 -16.38 -28.79
C GLN A 285 2.47 -16.76 -29.14
N ALA A 286 2.24 -18.05 -29.38
CA ALA A 286 0.92 -18.63 -29.53
C ALA A 286 0.76 -19.86 -28.62
N ASP A 287 -0.29 -19.88 -27.79
CA ASP A 287 -0.69 -21.03 -26.98
C ASP A 287 -1.99 -21.63 -27.53
N ASN A 288 -1.90 -22.80 -28.17
CA ASN A 288 -3.04 -23.48 -28.80
C ASN A 288 -3.86 -22.55 -29.75
N ALA A 289 -3.16 -21.63 -30.41
CA ALA A 289 -3.69 -20.71 -31.39
C ALA A 289 -2.82 -20.68 -32.64
N THR A 290 -3.43 -20.35 -33.78
CA THR A 290 -2.75 -20.09 -35.06
C THR A 290 -2.95 -18.64 -35.43
N VAL A 291 -1.84 -17.94 -35.69
CA VAL A 291 -1.82 -16.47 -35.71
C VAL A 291 -0.90 -15.98 -36.82
N TYR A 292 -1.33 -14.93 -37.52
CA TYR A 292 -0.48 -14.14 -38.39
C TYR A 292 -0.10 -12.81 -37.74
N TYR A 293 1.13 -12.40 -38.00
CA TYR A 293 1.61 -11.04 -37.77
C TYR A 293 2.02 -10.46 -39.13
N ASP A 294 1.35 -9.37 -39.54
CA ASP A 294 1.58 -8.71 -40.83
C ASP A 294 2.84 -7.84 -40.78
N ASN A 295 3.17 -7.29 -39.60
CA ASN A 295 4.39 -6.52 -39.37
C ASN A 295 4.80 -6.55 -37.89
N ILE A 296 6.04 -6.15 -37.61
CA ILE A 296 6.52 -5.81 -36.27
C ILE A 296 7.34 -4.53 -36.38
N ARG A 297 6.94 -3.53 -35.61
CA ARG A 297 7.65 -2.25 -35.51
C ARG A 297 8.00 -1.97 -34.07
N ILE A 298 9.26 -1.70 -33.79
CA ILE A 298 9.78 -1.41 -32.45
C ILE A 298 10.51 -0.08 -32.52
N THR A 299 10.04 0.90 -31.74
CA THR A 299 10.63 2.25 -31.69
C THR A 299 11.05 2.63 -30.28
N LEU A 300 11.98 3.59 -30.20
CA LEU A 300 12.38 4.26 -28.97
C LEU A 300 12.04 5.75 -29.11
N PRO A 301 10.93 6.22 -28.52
CA PRO A 301 10.61 7.63 -28.47
C PRO A 301 11.76 8.45 -27.87
N VAL A 302 12.00 9.66 -28.37
CA VAL A 302 13.06 10.54 -27.84
C VAL A 302 12.91 10.80 -26.32
N PRO A 303 11.70 11.03 -25.78
CA PRO A 303 11.51 11.17 -24.33
C PRO A 303 11.82 9.89 -23.52
N TYR A 304 12.05 8.75 -24.17
CA TYR A 304 12.31 7.45 -23.52
C TYR A 304 13.79 7.09 -23.54
N VAL A 305 14.62 7.87 -24.24
CA VAL A 305 16.06 7.66 -24.30
C VAL A 305 16.62 7.73 -22.89
N GLU A 306 17.21 6.63 -22.44
CA GLU A 306 17.76 6.55 -21.10
C GLU A 306 18.87 7.58 -20.89
N ILE A 307 18.79 8.24 -19.74
CA ILE A 307 19.91 8.96 -19.13
C ILE A 307 20.46 8.01 -18.07
N GLU A 308 21.77 7.76 -18.08
CA GLU A 308 22.40 6.90 -17.08
C GLU A 308 22.18 7.52 -15.68
N ARG A 309 21.33 6.89 -14.87
CA ARG A 309 20.94 7.33 -13.52
C ARG A 309 21.11 6.19 -12.53
N HIS A 310 21.33 6.55 -11.26
CA HIS A 310 21.30 5.60 -10.13
C HIS A 310 20.07 4.68 -10.20
N GLN A 311 20.29 3.40 -9.90
CA GLN A 311 19.23 2.39 -9.92
C GLN A 311 18.78 2.13 -8.49
N PHE A 312 17.67 2.75 -8.10
CA PHE A 312 17.13 2.63 -6.75
C PHE A 312 16.64 1.22 -6.44
N GLN A 313 16.84 0.81 -5.20
CA GLN A 313 16.20 -0.39 -4.66
C GLN A 313 14.68 -0.17 -4.58
N GLN A 314 13.92 -1.20 -4.93
CA GLN A 314 12.46 -1.09 -4.98
C GLN A 314 11.81 -1.08 -3.60
N VAL A 315 12.46 -1.67 -2.60
CA VAL A 315 11.99 -1.72 -1.22
C VAL A 315 13.19 -1.59 -0.29
N ALA A 316 13.06 -0.79 0.78
CA ALA A 316 14.10 -0.65 1.80
C ALA A 316 14.19 -1.88 2.71
N ASP A 317 15.41 -2.27 3.05
CA ASP A 317 15.74 -3.24 4.10
C ASP A 317 15.82 -2.51 5.44
N VAL A 318 14.63 -2.34 6.03
CA VAL A 318 14.43 -1.59 7.27
C VAL A 318 15.02 -2.32 8.47
N TYR A 319 15.64 -1.55 9.36
CA TYR A 319 16.16 -2.08 10.60
C TYR A 319 15.03 -2.58 11.51
N HIS A 320 15.21 -3.77 12.05
CA HIS A 320 14.33 -4.35 13.06
C HIS A 320 15.06 -4.33 14.40
N PRO A 321 14.61 -3.53 15.39
CA PRO A 321 15.24 -3.51 16.70
C PRO A 321 15.09 -4.87 17.38
N SER A 322 16.00 -5.18 18.30
CA SER A 322 15.75 -6.22 19.29
C SER A 322 14.52 -5.82 20.12
N ASP A 323 13.62 -6.76 20.34
CA ASP A 323 12.37 -6.50 21.02
C ASP A 323 11.91 -7.73 21.83
N SER A 324 11.06 -7.47 22.82
CA SER A 324 10.27 -8.49 23.54
C SER A 324 8.77 -8.36 23.27
N ILE A 325 8.41 -7.53 22.28
CA ILE A 325 7.04 -7.11 21.98
C ILE A 325 6.60 -7.75 20.66
N ILE A 326 5.39 -8.30 20.64
CA ILE A 326 4.80 -8.80 19.41
C ILE A 326 4.47 -7.63 18.48
N ALA A 327 5.08 -7.63 17.28
CA ALA A 327 4.91 -6.62 16.24
C ALA A 327 5.12 -5.17 16.73
N PRO A 328 6.36 -4.80 17.11
CA PRO A 328 6.68 -3.45 17.57
C PRO A 328 6.30 -2.41 16.52
N ALA A 329 5.98 -1.19 16.98
CA ALA A 329 5.58 -0.12 16.09
C ALA A 329 6.74 0.29 15.17
N THR A 330 6.39 0.63 13.92
CA THR A 330 7.30 1.25 12.97
C THR A 330 7.85 2.54 13.54
N THR A 331 9.15 2.76 13.42
CA THR A 331 9.80 3.94 13.99
C THR A 331 10.10 4.95 12.90
N LEU A 332 9.64 6.18 13.13
CA LEU A 332 9.76 7.29 12.20
C LEU A 332 10.48 8.45 12.88
N VAL A 333 11.30 9.18 12.12
CA VAL A 333 12.00 10.37 12.61
C VAL A 333 11.80 11.53 11.64
N TRP A 334 11.72 12.77 12.14
CA TRP A 334 11.86 13.94 11.28
C TRP A 334 13.34 14.21 11.03
N PHE A 335 13.72 14.41 9.78
CA PHE A 335 15.02 14.96 9.44
C PHE A 335 15.02 16.46 9.75
N ASN A 336 15.82 16.84 10.75
CA ASN A 336 15.90 18.18 11.29
C ASN A 336 17.27 18.83 11.05
N GLU A 337 18.34 18.05 10.85
CA GLU A 337 19.68 18.58 10.57
C GLU A 337 20.60 17.58 9.83
N ALA A 338 21.62 18.09 9.15
CA ALA A 338 22.54 17.31 8.32
C ALA A 338 23.28 16.20 9.08
N SER A 339 23.59 16.38 10.36
CA SER A 339 24.25 15.38 11.21
C SER A 339 23.48 14.06 11.26
N GLN A 340 22.14 14.11 11.18
CA GLN A 340 21.29 12.94 11.27
C GLN A 340 21.42 12.02 10.04
N MET A 341 22.05 12.47 8.96
CA MET A 341 22.28 11.59 7.81
C MET A 341 23.25 10.43 8.13
N GLU A 342 24.20 10.67 9.05
CA GLU A 342 25.06 9.59 9.58
C GLU A 342 24.23 8.54 10.32
N ASP A 343 23.18 8.96 11.04
CA ASP A 343 22.28 8.07 11.77
C ASP A 343 21.43 7.21 10.82
N LEU A 344 20.87 7.83 9.77
CA LEU A 344 20.04 7.15 8.76
C LEU A 344 20.80 6.08 7.97
N THR A 345 22.11 6.26 7.81
CA THR A 345 22.99 5.32 7.09
C THR A 345 23.70 4.33 8.02
N SER A 346 23.47 4.42 9.33
CA SER A 346 24.11 3.56 10.33
C SER A 346 23.46 2.16 10.42
N SER A 347 24.07 1.27 11.21
CA SER A 347 23.53 -0.07 11.46
C SER A 347 22.28 -0.09 12.33
N VAL A 348 22.10 0.92 13.19
CA VAL A 348 20.92 1.07 14.07
C VAL A 348 20.23 2.37 13.67
N ARG A 349 19.12 2.23 12.98
CA ARG A 349 18.47 3.35 12.27
C ARG A 349 16.94 3.24 12.39
N PRO A 350 16.20 4.35 12.25
CA PRO A 350 14.73 4.29 12.16
C PRO A 350 14.31 3.57 10.87
N ALA A 351 13.05 3.12 10.81
CA ALA A 351 12.51 2.49 9.62
C ALA A 351 12.18 3.53 8.53
N THR A 352 11.73 4.72 8.93
CA THR A 352 11.31 5.80 8.03
C THR A 352 11.93 7.13 8.46
N ALA A 353 12.39 7.93 7.49
CA ALA A 353 12.83 9.31 7.71
C ALA A 353 11.90 10.27 6.98
N ILE A 354 11.40 11.29 7.67
CA ILE A 354 10.47 12.30 7.16
C ILE A 354 11.25 13.58 6.86
N PHE A 355 11.38 13.90 5.58
CA PHE A 355 12.11 15.06 5.07
C PHE A 355 11.16 16.23 4.78
N ARG A 356 11.61 17.44 5.08
CA ARG A 356 10.99 18.67 4.58
C ARG A 356 11.61 18.99 3.22
N ILE A 357 10.80 19.43 2.28
CA ILE A 357 11.22 19.70 0.90
C ILE A 357 10.63 21.02 0.41
N ASN A 358 11.42 21.81 -0.32
CA ASN A 358 10.99 23.07 -0.89
C ASN A 358 10.60 22.94 -2.39
N ASN A 359 10.13 24.03 -3.00
CA ASN A 359 9.71 24.05 -4.41
C ASN A 359 10.86 23.86 -5.42
N ASP A 360 12.11 24.00 -5.00
CA ASP A 360 13.29 23.71 -5.82
C ASP A 360 13.69 22.22 -5.73
N LEU A 361 12.87 21.41 -5.04
CA LEU A 361 13.12 19.99 -4.75
C LEU A 361 14.40 19.76 -3.92
N ASP A 362 14.75 20.73 -3.08
CA ASP A 362 15.81 20.58 -2.09
C ASP A 362 15.25 20.16 -0.74
N ILE A 363 15.96 19.24 -0.09
CA ILE A 363 15.71 18.85 1.30
C ILE A 363 16.19 19.97 2.21
N VAL A 364 15.31 20.40 3.11
CA VAL A 364 15.59 21.46 4.08
C VAL A 364 15.54 20.94 5.51
N ASP A 365 16.32 21.59 6.36
CA ASP A 365 16.34 21.35 7.80
C ASP A 365 15.11 21.99 8.50
N GLU A 366 15.03 21.91 9.84
CA GLU A 366 13.87 22.46 10.57
C GLU A 366 13.76 24.00 10.51
N ASP A 367 14.87 24.69 10.24
CA ASP A 367 14.96 26.15 10.08
C ASP A 367 14.77 26.59 8.61
N GLY A 368 14.63 25.64 7.69
CA GLY A 368 14.45 25.88 6.25
C GLY A 368 15.74 26.08 5.47
N LEU A 369 16.91 25.74 6.04
CA LEU A 369 18.19 25.76 5.34
C LEU A 369 18.31 24.53 4.43
N VAL A 370 18.76 24.75 3.20
CA VAL A 370 18.99 23.67 2.23
C VAL A 370 20.15 22.78 2.67
N TYR A 371 19.90 21.48 2.72
CA TYR A 371 20.91 20.44 2.88
C TYR A 371 21.47 20.00 1.51
N GLN A 372 20.62 19.35 0.70
CA GLN A 372 20.95 18.92 -0.67
C GLN A 372 19.69 18.60 -1.47
N SER A 373 19.85 18.23 -2.74
CA SER A 373 18.74 17.90 -3.63
C SER A 373 17.99 16.62 -3.21
N LEU A 374 16.72 16.51 -3.60
CA LEU A 374 15.93 15.28 -3.47
C LEU A 374 16.66 14.06 -4.04
N TYR A 375 17.29 14.21 -5.22
CA TYR A 375 18.00 13.13 -5.89
C TYR A 375 19.18 12.63 -5.05
N ASP A 376 20.04 13.54 -4.58
CA ASP A 376 21.23 13.17 -3.82
C ASP A 376 20.83 12.52 -2.49
N THR A 377 19.78 13.03 -1.82
CA THR A 377 19.25 12.40 -0.60
C THR A 377 18.72 11.00 -0.85
N LEU A 378 17.96 10.77 -1.91
CA LEU A 378 17.48 9.43 -2.24
C LEU A 378 18.63 8.47 -2.53
N VAL A 379 19.69 8.93 -3.22
CA VAL A 379 20.88 8.10 -3.50
C VAL A 379 21.61 7.73 -2.22
N GLU A 380 21.74 8.68 -1.29
CA GLU A 380 22.45 8.49 -0.02
C GLU A 380 21.77 7.45 0.89
N ILE A 381 20.44 7.43 0.92
CA ILE A 381 19.65 6.53 1.79
C ILE A 381 19.14 5.26 1.11
N ASP A 382 19.47 5.04 -0.18
CA ASP A 382 18.87 4.00 -1.02
C ASP A 382 18.93 2.60 -0.39
N GLY A 383 17.75 2.01 -0.17
CA GLY A 383 17.59 0.69 0.41
C GLY A 383 17.78 0.58 1.94
N LEU A 384 18.10 1.68 2.64
CA LEU A 384 18.41 1.68 4.07
C LEU A 384 17.23 2.08 4.96
N VAL A 385 16.54 3.16 4.57
CA VAL A 385 15.34 3.68 5.26
C VAL A 385 14.26 3.99 4.23
N ILE A 386 13.00 3.96 4.65
CA ILE A 386 11.89 4.36 3.78
C ILE A 386 11.84 5.90 3.75
N PRO A 387 11.97 6.56 2.60
CA PRO A 387 11.79 8.01 2.50
C PRO A 387 10.33 8.41 2.73
N GLY A 388 10.14 9.47 3.50
CA GLY A 388 8.88 10.20 3.64
C GLY A 388 9.09 11.68 3.34
N PHE A 389 8.16 12.32 2.63
CA PHE A 389 8.26 13.75 2.33
C PHE A 389 7.06 14.50 2.91
N TYR A 390 7.32 15.55 3.67
CA TYR A 390 6.29 16.45 4.16
C TYR A 390 5.95 17.48 3.09
N ILE A 391 4.67 17.52 2.71
CA ILE A 391 4.15 18.33 1.63
C ILE A 391 3.16 19.35 2.19
N GLU A 392 3.48 20.63 2.03
CA GLU A 392 2.69 21.73 2.57
C GLU A 392 1.53 22.16 1.67
N ASN A 393 1.59 21.84 0.38
CA ASN A 393 0.60 22.26 -0.62
C ASN A 393 0.64 21.39 -1.90
N GLN A 394 -0.39 21.51 -2.72
CA GLN A 394 -0.59 20.72 -3.94
C GLN A 394 0.49 20.96 -5.01
N ASP A 395 0.97 22.19 -5.18
CA ASP A 395 1.98 22.49 -6.20
C ASP A 395 3.28 21.72 -5.91
N LEU A 396 3.72 21.74 -4.66
CA LEU A 396 4.85 20.94 -4.20
C LEU A 396 4.57 19.43 -4.32
N ALA A 397 3.34 19.00 -4.02
CA ALA A 397 2.92 17.60 -4.14
C ALA A 397 3.14 17.05 -5.56
N VAL A 398 2.73 17.83 -6.56
CA VAL A 398 2.89 17.48 -7.98
C VAL A 398 4.38 17.37 -8.35
N LEU A 399 5.19 18.39 -8.00
CA LEU A 399 6.63 18.40 -8.31
C LEU A 399 7.35 17.19 -7.71
N VAL A 400 7.10 16.89 -6.43
CA VAL A 400 7.72 15.76 -5.74
C VAL A 400 7.25 14.44 -6.34
N ALA A 401 5.95 14.28 -6.62
CA ALA A 401 5.43 13.04 -7.19
C ALA A 401 5.93 12.77 -8.61
N GLU A 402 6.05 13.81 -9.45
CA GLU A 402 6.63 13.71 -10.80
C GLU A 402 8.08 13.22 -10.75
N GLU A 403 8.88 13.79 -9.84
CA GLU A 403 10.30 13.44 -9.71
C GLU A 403 10.49 12.03 -9.13
N LEU A 404 9.70 11.66 -8.10
CA LEU A 404 9.71 10.30 -7.54
C LEU A 404 9.29 9.25 -8.58
N LYS A 405 8.28 9.55 -9.40
CA LYS A 405 7.85 8.69 -10.51
C LYS A 405 8.93 8.57 -11.57
N LEU A 406 9.59 9.68 -11.91
CA LEU A 406 10.71 9.71 -12.86
C LEU A 406 11.89 8.86 -12.38
N PHE A 407 12.13 8.82 -11.07
CA PHE A 407 13.17 7.98 -10.46
C PHE A 407 12.72 6.52 -10.23
N GLY A 408 11.44 6.21 -10.41
CA GLY A 408 10.88 4.88 -10.19
C GLY A 408 10.87 4.47 -8.72
N ILE A 409 10.69 5.42 -7.79
CA ILE A 409 10.67 5.16 -6.34
C ILE A 409 9.32 4.56 -5.93
N LEU A 410 9.29 3.27 -5.66
CA LEU A 410 8.08 2.57 -5.21
C LEU A 410 7.81 2.71 -3.71
N ASP A 411 8.87 2.73 -2.91
CA ASP A 411 8.80 2.62 -1.45
C ASP A 411 8.92 3.98 -0.78
N VAL A 412 7.88 4.81 -0.91
CA VAL A 412 7.86 6.19 -0.40
C VAL A 412 6.55 6.56 0.28
N PHE A 413 6.64 7.44 1.28
CA PHE A 413 5.50 8.10 1.92
C PHE A 413 5.41 9.59 1.55
N VAL A 414 4.19 10.11 1.51
CA VAL A 414 3.91 11.55 1.52
C VAL A 414 3.09 11.87 2.76
N PHE A 415 3.58 12.82 3.55
CA PHE A 415 2.93 13.32 4.75
C PHE A 415 2.34 14.69 4.48
N SER A 416 1.10 14.92 4.86
CA SER A 416 0.51 16.27 4.80
C SER A 416 -0.58 16.45 5.85
N LYS A 417 -0.88 17.71 6.16
CA LYS A 417 -2.13 18.10 6.84
C LYS A 417 -3.24 18.43 5.85
N ASP A 418 -2.90 18.57 4.58
CA ASP A 418 -3.84 18.89 3.49
C ASP A 418 -4.15 17.62 2.69
N ALA A 419 -5.40 17.17 2.75
CA ALA A 419 -5.88 15.99 2.05
C ALA A 419 -5.68 16.10 0.52
N GLU A 420 -5.91 17.30 -0.04
CA GLU A 420 -5.80 17.53 -1.49
C GLU A 420 -4.36 17.38 -1.98
N SER A 421 -3.36 17.75 -1.16
CA SER A 421 -1.95 17.52 -1.48
C SER A 421 -1.61 16.03 -1.60
N ILE A 422 -2.19 15.19 -0.73
CA ILE A 422 -1.99 13.74 -0.80
C ILE A 422 -2.63 13.18 -2.07
N ILE A 423 -3.86 13.61 -2.38
CA ILE A 423 -4.58 13.22 -3.60
C ILE A 423 -3.76 13.61 -4.85
N ALA A 424 -3.32 14.86 -4.94
CA ALA A 424 -2.54 15.35 -6.08
C ALA A 424 -1.24 14.55 -6.31
N ALA A 425 -0.52 14.22 -5.24
CA ALA A 425 0.67 13.38 -5.35
C ALA A 425 0.34 11.97 -5.87
N ARG A 426 -0.73 11.35 -5.36
CA ARG A 426 -1.16 10.00 -5.75
C ARG A 426 -1.71 9.93 -7.18
N GLU A 427 -2.38 10.97 -7.66
CA GLU A 427 -2.85 11.05 -9.05
C GLU A 427 -1.69 10.99 -10.05
N ILE A 428 -0.57 11.63 -9.72
CA ILE A 428 0.66 11.55 -10.52
C ILE A 428 1.34 10.19 -10.30
N HIS A 429 1.46 9.76 -9.06
CA HIS A 429 2.18 8.54 -8.68
C HIS A 429 1.40 7.70 -7.65
N SER A 430 0.63 6.74 -8.18
CA SER A 430 -0.33 5.94 -7.40
C SER A 430 0.28 5.01 -6.33
N LEU A 431 1.61 4.80 -6.35
CA LEU A 431 2.33 4.00 -5.35
C LEU A 431 2.76 4.81 -4.13
N ILE A 432 2.62 6.14 -4.17
CA ILE A 432 2.84 6.99 -3.01
C ILE A 432 1.85 6.61 -1.91
N ARG A 433 2.40 6.35 -0.72
CA ARG A 433 1.59 6.09 0.47
C ARG A 433 1.33 7.40 1.19
N GLY A 434 0.11 7.90 1.06
CA GLY A 434 -0.36 9.08 1.77
C GLY A 434 -0.47 8.84 3.27
N VAL A 435 -0.08 9.84 4.07
CA VAL A 435 -0.22 9.87 5.53
C VAL A 435 -0.80 11.23 5.91
N LEU A 436 -1.99 11.23 6.52
CA LEU A 436 -2.67 12.44 6.94
C LEU A 436 -2.31 12.76 8.40
N ILE A 437 -1.85 13.98 8.65
CA ILE A 437 -1.45 14.45 9.99
C ILE A 437 -2.60 15.23 10.62
N PHE A 438 -3.00 14.83 11.83
CA PHE A 438 -3.96 15.53 12.67
C PHE A 438 -3.25 16.12 13.88
N ASP A 439 -3.46 17.40 14.12
CA ASP A 439 -2.82 18.18 15.19
C ASP A 439 -3.79 18.67 16.26
N PHE A 440 -5.11 18.48 16.06
CA PHE A 440 -6.18 18.76 17.04
C PHE A 440 -5.90 19.97 17.95
N ILE A 441 -5.99 21.16 17.37
CA ILE A 441 -5.72 22.40 18.09
C ILE A 441 -6.80 22.62 19.16
N ASP A 442 -6.38 22.93 20.39
CA ASP A 442 -7.23 23.26 21.54
C ASP A 442 -8.19 22.15 22.03
N GLN A 443 -7.93 20.88 21.68
CA GLN A 443 -8.68 19.74 22.22
C GLN A 443 -7.95 19.10 23.42
N GLU A 444 -8.70 18.77 24.47
CA GLU A 444 -8.17 18.05 25.64
C GLU A 444 -8.42 16.53 25.54
N GLU A 445 -9.48 16.11 24.85
CA GLU A 445 -9.89 14.70 24.67
C GLU A 445 -10.60 14.53 23.32
N LEU A 446 -10.51 13.33 22.72
CA LEU A 446 -11.21 12.98 21.48
C LEU A 446 -12.53 12.25 21.75
N THR A 447 -13.62 12.72 21.14
CA THR A 447 -14.91 12.02 21.14
C THR A 447 -14.95 10.91 20.08
N VAL A 448 -15.98 10.05 20.13
CA VAL A 448 -16.20 9.05 19.08
C VAL A 448 -16.39 9.71 17.70
N GLU A 449 -17.04 10.88 17.64
CA GLU A 449 -17.21 11.58 16.37
C GLU A 449 -15.86 12.08 15.82
N ASP A 450 -14.96 12.59 16.68
CA ASP A 450 -13.62 12.99 16.25
C ASP A 450 -12.84 11.80 15.66
N LEU A 451 -13.00 10.58 16.21
CA LEU A 451 -12.40 9.37 15.63
C LEU A 451 -13.02 8.99 14.29
N LEU A 452 -14.34 9.14 14.15
CA LEU A 452 -15.02 8.91 12.87
C LEU A 452 -14.60 9.97 11.83
N ASP A 453 -14.38 11.22 12.24
CA ASP A 453 -13.78 12.26 11.40
C ASP A 453 -12.37 11.86 10.93
N VAL A 454 -11.51 11.35 11.83
CA VAL A 454 -10.18 10.84 11.46
C VAL A 454 -10.30 9.77 10.37
N ARG A 455 -11.23 8.83 10.52
CA ARG A 455 -11.48 7.79 9.52
C ARG A 455 -11.97 8.39 8.19
N ARG A 456 -12.98 9.28 8.22
CA ARG A 456 -13.55 9.92 7.02
C ARG A 456 -12.48 10.67 6.24
N GLU A 457 -11.76 11.57 6.91
CA GLU A 457 -10.80 12.46 6.26
C GLU A 457 -9.56 11.70 5.77
N THR A 458 -9.08 10.71 6.51
CA THR A 458 -7.96 9.87 6.04
C THR A 458 -8.36 9.06 4.81
N ASN A 459 -9.58 8.53 4.78
CA ASN A 459 -10.07 7.76 3.64
C ASN A 459 -10.30 8.64 2.40
N ARG A 460 -10.90 9.81 2.57
CA ARG A 460 -11.09 10.82 1.50
C ARG A 460 -9.77 11.31 0.93
N ALA A 461 -8.77 11.53 1.77
CA ALA A 461 -7.41 11.89 1.37
C ALA A 461 -6.68 10.77 0.60
N GLN A 462 -7.31 9.59 0.46
CA GLN A 462 -6.66 8.37 -0.01
C GLN A 462 -5.39 8.02 0.78
N ALA A 463 -5.32 8.40 2.06
CA ALA A 463 -4.18 8.09 2.90
C ALA A 463 -4.30 6.66 3.45
N LEU A 464 -3.16 6.00 3.67
CA LEU A 464 -3.10 4.68 4.32
C LEU A 464 -3.05 4.78 5.83
N ALA A 465 -2.51 5.88 6.37
CA ALA A 465 -2.34 6.08 7.79
C ALA A 465 -2.72 7.49 8.23
N ALA A 466 -3.14 7.60 9.49
CA ALA A 466 -3.33 8.86 10.20
C ALA A 466 -2.26 9.01 11.29
N VAL A 467 -1.69 10.21 11.43
CA VAL A 467 -0.80 10.57 12.54
C VAL A 467 -1.60 11.39 13.55
N LEU A 468 -1.65 10.93 14.80
CA LEU A 468 -2.37 11.57 15.89
C LEU A 468 -1.40 12.01 17.01
N PRO A 469 -1.72 13.04 17.82
CA PRO A 469 -0.93 13.40 18.98
C PRO A 469 -1.07 12.33 20.06
N VAL A 470 0.03 11.79 20.58
CA VAL A 470 -0.02 10.67 21.54
C VAL A 470 -0.76 11.02 22.83
N ASP A 471 -0.77 12.29 23.23
CA ASP A 471 -1.39 12.76 24.47
C ASP A 471 -2.92 12.85 24.40
N LEU A 472 -3.52 12.72 23.21
CA LEU A 472 -4.97 12.78 22.99
C LEU A 472 -5.61 11.42 22.71
N VAL A 473 -4.80 10.37 22.59
CA VAL A 473 -5.28 9.03 22.24
C VAL A 473 -5.01 8.03 23.36
N SER A 474 -6.03 7.26 23.68
CA SER A 474 -5.94 6.07 24.52
C SER A 474 -5.82 4.81 23.67
N ARG A 475 -5.38 3.72 24.30
CA ARG A 475 -5.34 2.40 23.65
C ARG A 475 -6.68 1.97 23.06
N GLY A 476 -7.77 2.25 23.78
CA GLY A 476 -9.12 1.91 23.34
C GLY A 476 -9.56 2.67 22.08
N GLN A 477 -9.16 3.94 21.95
CA GLN A 477 -9.46 4.76 20.77
C GLN A 477 -8.63 4.33 19.55
N VAL A 478 -7.35 3.99 19.75
CA VAL A 478 -6.51 3.41 18.69
C VAL A 478 -7.11 2.10 18.20
N GLU A 479 -7.50 1.20 19.12
CA GLU A 479 -8.12 -0.07 18.76
C GLU A 479 -9.48 0.10 18.05
N TYR A 480 -10.29 1.09 18.47
CA TYR A 480 -11.55 1.44 17.80
C TYR A 480 -11.32 1.79 16.31
N LEU A 481 -10.30 2.59 16.00
CA LEU A 481 -9.93 2.91 14.63
C LEU A 481 -9.39 1.69 13.86
N GLN A 482 -8.55 0.87 14.52
CA GLN A 482 -7.98 -0.34 13.92
C GLN A 482 -9.04 -1.37 13.52
N GLN A 483 -10.12 -1.53 14.30
CA GLN A 483 -11.25 -2.41 13.97
C GLN A 483 -11.93 -2.01 12.66
N ARG A 484 -11.81 -0.72 12.30
CA ARG A 484 -12.35 -0.11 11.09
C ARG A 484 -11.30 0.03 9.99
N LEU A 485 -10.29 -0.85 9.99
CA LEU A 485 -9.22 -0.96 9.01
C LEU A 485 -8.32 0.29 8.90
N MET A 486 -8.17 1.07 9.98
CA MET A 486 -7.27 2.23 9.99
C MET A 486 -5.88 1.88 10.51
N THR A 487 -4.85 2.37 9.83
CA THR A 487 -3.47 2.42 10.36
C THR A 487 -3.28 3.71 11.13
N ILE A 488 -2.93 3.60 12.41
CA ILE A 488 -2.74 4.75 13.30
C ILE A 488 -1.28 4.85 13.71
N TRP A 489 -0.69 6.01 13.48
CA TRP A 489 0.62 6.39 13.97
C TRP A 489 0.47 7.52 14.99
N VAL A 490 1.43 7.63 15.90
CA VAL A 490 1.40 8.67 16.94
C VAL A 490 2.71 9.45 16.97
N GLN A 491 2.60 10.74 17.25
CA GLN A 491 3.77 11.58 17.50
C GLN A 491 4.03 11.69 19.00
N ALA A 492 5.23 11.28 19.41
CA ALA A 492 5.69 11.27 20.79
C ALA A 492 6.82 12.27 21.01
N ALA A 493 6.85 12.87 22.20
CA ALA A 493 7.96 13.70 22.64
C ALA A 493 9.13 12.83 23.12
N ASP A 494 10.35 13.39 23.12
CA ASP A 494 11.58 12.66 23.50
C ASP A 494 11.78 12.57 25.02
N ASN A 495 10.73 12.16 25.73
CA ASN A 495 10.78 11.82 27.15
C ASN A 495 10.13 10.45 27.38
N ASP A 496 10.50 9.81 28.50
CA ASP A 496 10.12 8.43 28.76
C ASP A 496 8.60 8.25 28.85
N VAL A 497 7.88 9.15 29.53
CA VAL A 497 6.43 9.07 29.69
C VAL A 497 5.72 9.08 28.33
N SER A 498 6.07 10.02 27.44
CA SER A 498 5.46 10.13 26.11
C SER A 498 5.78 8.92 25.22
N GLN A 499 7.02 8.41 25.27
CA GLN A 499 7.40 7.21 24.52
C GLN A 499 6.68 5.95 25.06
N TYR A 500 6.57 5.78 26.38
CA TYR A 500 5.79 4.67 26.95
C TYR A 500 4.30 4.78 26.58
N ARG A 501 3.72 5.98 26.65
CA ARG A 501 2.34 6.22 26.19
C ARG A 501 2.16 5.81 24.73
N ALA A 502 3.13 6.15 23.87
CA ALA A 502 3.11 5.75 22.46
C ALA A 502 3.14 4.23 22.27
N ILE A 503 4.01 3.52 22.99
CA ILE A 503 4.09 2.04 22.95
C ILE A 503 2.77 1.42 23.43
N LEU A 504 2.28 1.86 24.59
CA LEU A 504 1.09 1.31 25.26
C LEU A 504 -0.20 1.58 24.49
N SER A 505 -0.24 2.65 23.68
CA SER A 505 -1.38 2.96 22.80
C SER A 505 -1.68 1.87 21.76
N GLY A 506 -0.70 1.03 21.42
CA GLY A 506 -0.84 -0.01 20.40
C GLY A 506 -0.82 0.50 18.95
N ALA A 507 -0.43 1.77 18.74
CA ALA A 507 -0.24 2.37 17.42
C ALA A 507 0.72 1.54 16.54
N GLN A 508 0.50 1.56 15.23
CA GLN A 508 1.35 0.87 14.25
C GLN A 508 2.66 1.61 13.97
N GLY A 509 2.75 2.89 14.33
CA GLY A 509 3.95 3.71 14.11
C GLY A 509 4.12 4.78 15.17
N ILE A 510 5.36 5.09 15.50
CA ILE A 510 5.76 6.09 16.50
C ILE A 510 6.76 7.04 15.85
N ILE A 511 6.44 8.33 15.86
CA ILE A 511 7.34 9.41 15.45
C ILE A 511 8.02 9.97 16.70
N THR A 512 9.35 9.90 16.78
CA THR A 512 10.19 10.43 17.88
C THR A 512 11.61 10.71 17.36
N GLN A 513 12.29 11.72 17.89
CA GLN A 513 13.70 11.97 17.53
C GLN A 513 14.63 10.98 18.22
N ASN A 514 14.34 10.65 19.48
CA ASN A 514 15.14 9.73 20.27
C ASN A 514 14.67 8.27 20.09
N TYR A 515 14.81 7.77 18.88
CA TYR A 515 14.41 6.40 18.52
C TYR A 515 15.28 5.33 19.19
N GLU A 516 16.54 5.61 19.53
CA GLU A 516 17.39 4.67 20.26
C GLU A 516 16.86 4.39 21.67
N ASN A 517 16.38 5.43 22.37
CA ASN A 517 15.71 5.27 23.65
C ASN A 517 14.39 4.50 23.53
N LEU A 518 13.67 4.66 22.41
CA LEU A 518 12.47 3.85 22.11
C LEU A 518 12.85 2.37 21.93
N PHE A 519 13.90 2.06 21.18
CA PHE A 519 14.39 0.69 20.99
C PHE A 519 14.85 0.06 22.30
N ALA A 520 15.58 0.80 23.14
CA ALA A 520 15.97 0.31 24.46
C ALA A 520 14.75 -0.06 25.32
N LYS A 521 13.65 0.70 25.23
CA LYS A 521 12.41 0.38 25.93
C LYS A 521 11.76 -0.91 25.45
N TYR A 522 11.81 -1.24 24.15
CA TYR A 522 11.23 -2.48 23.63
C TYR A 522 11.82 -3.74 24.29
N GLU A 523 13.08 -3.68 24.71
CA GLU A 523 13.75 -4.77 25.44
C GLU A 523 13.37 -4.85 26.93
N LEU A 524 12.83 -3.77 27.51
CA LEU A 524 12.43 -3.72 28.91
C LEU A 524 11.07 -4.38 29.17
N PHE A 525 10.26 -4.59 28.12
CA PHE A 525 9.00 -5.30 28.24
C PHE A 525 9.23 -6.80 28.45
N PRO A 526 8.35 -7.51 29.18
CA PRO A 526 8.38 -8.96 29.25
C PRO A 526 8.29 -9.62 27.86
N GLU A 527 8.91 -10.78 27.67
CA GLU A 527 8.79 -11.55 26.43
C GLU A 527 7.33 -11.81 26.05
N ASN A 528 7.04 -11.79 24.74
CA ASN A 528 5.71 -11.93 24.16
C ASN A 528 4.70 -10.88 24.67
N THR A 529 5.16 -9.64 24.87
CA THR A 529 4.28 -8.54 25.24
C THR A 529 3.37 -8.13 24.07
N GLN A 530 2.06 -8.04 24.35
CA GLN A 530 1.06 -7.57 23.41
C GLN A 530 0.65 -6.13 23.67
N VAL A 531 1.28 -5.21 22.94
CA VAL A 531 0.85 -3.81 22.85
C VAL A 531 -0.38 -3.68 21.95
N ARG A 532 -0.43 -4.47 20.88
CA ARG A 532 -1.56 -4.63 19.96
C ARG A 532 -1.89 -6.11 19.84
N ARG A 533 -3.18 -6.45 19.92
CA ARG A 533 -3.65 -7.83 19.76
C ARG A 533 -4.26 -8.02 18.36
N PRO A 534 -4.12 -9.21 17.76
CA PRO A 534 -4.92 -9.59 16.61
C PRO A 534 -6.42 -9.61 16.96
N MET A 535 -7.23 -9.03 16.07
CA MET A 535 -8.68 -9.07 16.18
C MET A 535 -9.24 -10.41 15.69
N MET A 536 -10.21 -10.97 16.40
CA MET A 536 -10.85 -12.22 16.04
C MET A 536 -12.08 -11.95 15.18
N ILE A 537 -12.03 -12.36 13.91
CA ILE A 537 -13.10 -12.18 12.94
C ILE A 537 -13.91 -13.48 12.83
N ALA A 538 -15.20 -13.40 13.15
CA ALA A 538 -16.14 -14.50 13.02
C ALA A 538 -16.51 -14.72 11.53
N HIS A 539 -15.84 -15.64 10.87
CA HIS A 539 -16.12 -15.95 9.46
C HIS A 539 -17.54 -16.50 9.34
N ARG A 540 -18.42 -15.75 8.66
CA ARG A 540 -19.84 -16.08 8.46
C ARG A 540 -20.65 -16.33 9.74
N GLY A 541 -20.19 -15.76 10.86
CA GLY A 541 -20.76 -15.98 12.19
C GLY A 541 -20.36 -17.32 12.85
N LEU A 542 -20.99 -17.64 13.98
CA LEU A 542 -20.59 -18.79 14.81
C LEU A 542 -21.25 -20.10 14.37
N TYR A 543 -20.90 -20.58 13.17
CA TYR A 543 -21.53 -21.75 12.55
C TYR A 543 -20.77 -23.06 12.67
N ALA A 544 -19.49 -23.01 13.01
CA ALA A 544 -18.65 -24.18 13.15
C ALA A 544 -17.83 -24.14 14.45
N GLY A 545 -17.10 -25.22 14.68
CA GLY A 545 -16.29 -25.39 15.89
C GLY A 545 -17.11 -25.71 17.14
N ALA A 546 -16.41 -25.71 18.29
CA ALA A 546 -16.97 -26.11 19.58
C ALA A 546 -18.11 -25.21 20.08
N LEU A 547 -18.20 -23.98 19.56
CA LEU A 547 -19.22 -23.00 19.93
C LEU A 547 -20.30 -22.81 18.86
N SER A 548 -20.32 -23.66 17.82
CA SER A 548 -21.33 -23.61 16.76
C SER A 548 -22.75 -23.44 17.33
N SER A 549 -23.50 -22.47 16.78
CA SER A 549 -24.77 -21.99 17.34
C SER A 549 -25.92 -22.02 16.34
N ALA A 550 -25.66 -21.67 15.08
CA ALA A 550 -26.60 -21.63 13.97
C ALA A 550 -25.84 -21.72 12.65
N PRO A 551 -26.49 -22.01 11.51
CA PRO A 551 -25.85 -22.06 10.19
C PRO A 551 -25.13 -20.76 9.81
N GLU A 552 -24.17 -20.89 8.91
CA GLU A 552 -23.39 -19.76 8.38
C GLU A 552 -24.31 -18.66 7.82
N ASN A 553 -23.87 -17.41 7.92
CA ASN A 553 -24.55 -16.25 7.35
C ASN A 553 -26.02 -16.08 7.82
N THR A 554 -26.33 -16.50 9.05
CA THR A 554 -27.62 -16.25 9.72
C THR A 554 -27.51 -15.14 10.76
N ILE A 555 -28.63 -14.48 11.06
CA ILE A 555 -28.70 -13.48 12.14
C ILE A 555 -28.41 -14.15 13.50
N GLU A 556 -28.89 -15.38 13.70
CA GLU A 556 -28.61 -16.13 14.92
C GLU A 556 -27.13 -16.42 15.12
N ALA A 557 -26.42 -16.85 14.06
CA ALA A 557 -24.98 -17.08 14.13
C ALA A 557 -24.22 -15.78 14.42
N ALA A 558 -24.68 -14.66 13.89
CA ALA A 558 -24.11 -13.34 14.11
C ALA A 558 -24.29 -12.85 15.56
N LEU A 559 -25.51 -12.91 16.08
CA LEU A 559 -25.81 -12.52 17.46
C LEU A 559 -25.03 -13.39 18.46
N ALA A 560 -24.92 -14.69 18.19
CA ALA A 560 -24.10 -15.59 18.99
C ALA A 560 -22.61 -15.23 18.94
N SER A 561 -22.08 -14.86 17.76
CA SER A 561 -20.70 -14.37 17.66
C SER A 561 -20.44 -13.12 18.50
N VAL A 562 -21.35 -12.15 18.50
CA VAL A 562 -21.25 -10.95 19.35
C VAL A 562 -21.28 -11.33 20.83
N GLU A 563 -22.22 -12.19 21.24
CA GLU A 563 -22.31 -12.67 22.62
C GLU A 563 -21.03 -13.39 23.07
N LYS A 564 -20.36 -14.09 22.14
CA LYS A 564 -19.09 -14.79 22.38
C LYS A 564 -17.85 -13.92 22.28
N GLY A 565 -18.00 -12.63 21.99
CA GLY A 565 -16.89 -11.69 22.00
C GLY A 565 -16.05 -11.68 20.74
N ALA A 566 -16.66 -11.95 19.58
CA ALA A 566 -16.03 -11.63 18.31
C ALA A 566 -15.75 -10.12 18.24
N ASP A 567 -14.55 -9.75 17.78
CA ASP A 567 -14.23 -8.34 17.55
C ASP A 567 -14.95 -7.81 16.31
N ILE A 568 -15.03 -8.68 15.32
CA ILE A 568 -15.55 -8.39 13.99
C ILE A 568 -16.40 -9.59 13.54
N LEU A 569 -17.51 -9.31 12.87
CA LEU A 569 -18.31 -10.29 12.14
C LEU A 569 -17.97 -10.19 10.66
N GLU A 570 -17.88 -11.31 9.97
CA GLU A 570 -17.79 -11.33 8.51
C GLU A 570 -19.05 -11.99 7.93
N LEU A 571 -19.49 -11.47 6.78
CA LEU A 571 -20.64 -11.98 6.04
C LEU A 571 -20.45 -11.83 4.53
N ASP A 572 -21.14 -12.67 3.78
CA ASP A 572 -21.06 -12.72 2.31
C ASP A 572 -22.34 -12.20 1.65
N VAL A 573 -22.25 -11.22 0.73
CA VAL A 573 -23.44 -10.68 0.03
C VAL A 573 -23.50 -11.01 -1.47
N TYR A 574 -24.73 -11.25 -1.92
CA TYR A 574 -25.11 -11.35 -3.33
C TYR A 574 -26.36 -10.52 -3.62
N LEU A 575 -26.55 -10.20 -4.91
CA LEU A 575 -27.73 -9.53 -5.42
C LEU A 575 -28.72 -10.53 -6.04
N THR A 576 -30.01 -10.37 -5.72
CA THR A 576 -31.11 -11.15 -6.33
C THR A 576 -31.56 -10.56 -7.68
N SER A 577 -32.42 -11.26 -8.41
CA SER A 577 -32.93 -10.80 -9.71
C SER A 577 -33.91 -9.60 -9.60
N ASP A 578 -34.43 -9.35 -8.41
CA ASP A 578 -35.25 -8.18 -8.04
C ASP A 578 -34.47 -7.12 -7.24
N HIS A 579 -33.13 -7.20 -7.25
CA HIS A 579 -32.18 -6.23 -6.67
C HIS A 579 -32.22 -6.09 -5.14
N GLU A 580 -32.58 -7.16 -4.44
CA GLU A 580 -32.45 -7.26 -2.98
C GLU A 580 -31.08 -7.84 -2.62
N ILE A 581 -30.48 -7.36 -1.53
CA ILE A 581 -29.16 -7.84 -1.07
C ILE A 581 -29.37 -8.95 -0.04
N VAL A 582 -28.95 -10.17 -0.38
CA VAL A 582 -29.06 -11.36 0.47
C VAL A 582 -27.70 -11.83 0.96
N ILE A 583 -27.69 -12.44 2.15
CA ILE A 583 -26.47 -12.92 2.79
C ILE A 583 -26.35 -14.44 2.61
N ILE A 584 -25.37 -14.87 1.83
CA ILE A 584 -25.05 -16.28 1.54
C ILE A 584 -23.68 -16.38 0.88
N HIS A 585 -22.88 -17.39 1.25
CA HIS A 585 -21.53 -17.54 0.70
C HIS A 585 -21.48 -18.00 -0.77
N ASP A 586 -22.33 -18.96 -1.13
CA ASP A 586 -22.33 -19.56 -2.45
C ASP A 586 -23.33 -18.82 -3.34
N GLY A 587 -23.03 -18.69 -4.65
CA GLY A 587 -24.00 -18.18 -5.64
C GLY A 587 -25.24 -19.08 -5.85
N SER A 588 -25.36 -20.18 -5.09
CA SER A 588 -26.50 -21.10 -5.10
C SER A 588 -26.83 -21.63 -3.71
N THR A 589 -28.10 -21.97 -3.47
CA THR A 589 -28.58 -22.55 -2.20
C THR A 589 -28.24 -24.04 -2.02
N ALA A 590 -27.61 -24.69 -3.00
CA ALA A 590 -27.44 -26.15 -3.03
C ALA A 590 -26.73 -26.74 -1.79
N ARG A 591 -25.70 -26.06 -1.28
CA ARG A 591 -24.91 -26.54 -0.14
C ARG A 591 -25.59 -26.23 1.20
N THR A 592 -26.16 -25.04 1.35
CA THR A 592 -26.74 -24.56 2.60
C THR A 592 -28.20 -24.97 2.80
N ALA A 593 -28.87 -25.42 1.75
CA ALA A 593 -30.24 -25.95 1.79
C ALA A 593 -30.41 -27.19 0.90
N PRO A 594 -29.68 -28.29 1.18
CA PRO A 594 -29.66 -29.49 0.33
C PRO A 594 -31.01 -30.21 0.20
N ASP A 595 -31.96 -29.96 1.11
CA ASP A 595 -33.31 -30.55 1.08
C ASP A 595 -34.27 -29.83 0.11
N TYR A 596 -33.84 -28.71 -0.48
CA TYR A 596 -34.61 -27.92 -1.43
C TYR A 596 -34.08 -28.09 -2.86
N THR A 597 -34.90 -27.70 -3.86
CA THR A 597 -34.38 -27.54 -5.22
C THR A 597 -33.36 -26.39 -5.21
N ALA A 598 -32.15 -26.65 -5.68
CA ALA A 598 -31.10 -25.65 -5.76
C ALA A 598 -31.56 -24.44 -6.59
N LEU A 599 -31.50 -23.26 -5.98
CA LEU A 599 -31.74 -21.98 -6.62
C LEU A 599 -30.40 -21.31 -6.88
N THR A 600 -30.26 -20.65 -8.03
CA THR A 600 -29.17 -19.72 -8.30
C THR A 600 -29.61 -18.34 -7.79
N VAL A 601 -28.79 -17.71 -6.94
CA VAL A 601 -29.16 -16.49 -6.21
C VAL A 601 -29.49 -15.35 -7.17
N SER A 602 -28.60 -15.06 -8.11
CA SER A 602 -28.75 -13.95 -9.07
C SER A 602 -29.90 -14.10 -10.06
N SER A 603 -30.48 -15.30 -10.21
CA SER A 603 -31.66 -15.54 -11.06
C SER A 603 -32.97 -15.66 -10.27
N SER A 604 -32.90 -15.64 -8.94
CA SER A 604 -34.05 -15.81 -8.06
C SER A 604 -34.45 -14.47 -7.45
N THR A 605 -35.75 -14.29 -7.25
CA THR A 605 -36.30 -13.17 -6.47
C THR A 605 -36.09 -13.40 -4.98
N LEU A 606 -36.10 -12.34 -4.16
CA LEU A 606 -36.04 -12.47 -2.71
C LEU A 606 -37.16 -13.37 -2.18
N ALA A 607 -38.38 -13.20 -2.71
CA ALA A 607 -39.53 -14.01 -2.31
C ALA A 607 -39.29 -15.52 -2.53
N GLN A 608 -38.66 -15.90 -3.65
CA GLN A 608 -38.30 -17.30 -3.91
C GLN A 608 -37.24 -17.82 -2.94
N LEU A 609 -36.22 -17.01 -2.63
CA LEU A 609 -35.16 -17.38 -1.70
C LEU A 609 -35.69 -17.52 -0.26
N LYS A 610 -36.64 -16.68 0.15
CA LYS A 610 -37.29 -16.75 1.48
C LYS A 610 -38.15 -17.99 1.68
N GLU A 611 -38.54 -18.71 0.64
CA GLU A 611 -39.21 -20.02 0.77
C GLU A 611 -38.24 -21.15 1.16
N VAL A 612 -36.94 -20.97 0.94
CA VAL A 612 -35.90 -21.95 1.28
C VAL A 612 -35.57 -21.85 2.77
N ASN A 613 -35.56 -23.00 3.45
CA ASN A 613 -35.03 -23.10 4.81
C ASN A 613 -33.58 -23.57 4.75
N LEU A 614 -32.72 -22.90 5.49
CA LEU A 614 -31.32 -23.29 5.67
C LEU A 614 -31.24 -24.56 6.51
N ALA A 615 -30.36 -25.48 6.11
CA ALA A 615 -30.09 -26.67 6.89
C ALA A 615 -29.34 -26.28 8.15
N ASP A 616 -29.87 -26.71 9.28
CA ASP A 616 -29.28 -26.49 10.58
C ASP A 616 -28.78 -27.79 11.21
N PRO A 617 -27.50 -28.14 11.01
CA PRO A 617 -26.92 -29.32 11.64
C PRO A 617 -26.69 -29.13 13.15
N VAL A 618 -26.84 -27.91 13.68
CA VAL A 618 -26.49 -27.55 15.05
C VAL A 618 -27.68 -27.76 15.99
N SER A 619 -28.78 -27.03 15.75
CA SER A 619 -29.96 -27.08 16.61
C SER A 619 -31.10 -27.91 16.01
N GLY A 620 -31.00 -28.27 14.72
CA GLY A 620 -32.05 -28.99 13.99
C GLY A 620 -33.27 -28.13 13.67
N ARG A 621 -33.13 -26.79 13.73
CA ARG A 621 -34.20 -25.87 13.32
C ARG A 621 -34.51 -26.01 11.84
N LEU A 622 -35.79 -25.85 11.52
CA LEU A 622 -36.32 -25.99 10.15
C LEU A 622 -36.96 -24.69 9.66
N ASP A 623 -36.74 -23.58 10.35
CA ASP A 623 -37.35 -22.28 10.11
C ASP A 623 -36.34 -21.17 9.77
N LEU A 624 -35.04 -21.49 9.75
CA LEU A 624 -33.97 -20.54 9.46
C LEU A 624 -33.99 -20.15 7.99
N LYS A 625 -33.91 -18.85 7.72
CA LYS A 625 -34.01 -18.27 6.36
C LYS A 625 -32.71 -17.60 5.96
N ILE A 626 -32.50 -17.47 4.65
CA ILE A 626 -31.48 -16.58 4.08
C ILE A 626 -31.86 -15.14 4.50
N PRO A 627 -31.01 -14.43 5.27
CA PRO A 627 -31.30 -13.05 5.66
C PRO A 627 -30.97 -12.08 4.53
N THR A 628 -31.60 -10.92 4.57
CA THR A 628 -31.19 -9.75 3.77
C THR A 628 -30.23 -8.88 4.57
N LEU A 629 -29.47 -8.02 3.89
CA LEU A 629 -28.53 -7.12 4.57
C LEU A 629 -29.26 -6.13 5.49
N ASN A 630 -30.44 -5.65 5.10
CA ASN A 630 -31.24 -4.75 5.93
C ASN A 630 -31.78 -5.44 7.20
N GLU A 631 -32.22 -6.70 7.13
CA GLU A 631 -32.60 -7.47 8.33
C GLU A 631 -31.39 -7.68 9.27
N TYR A 632 -30.20 -7.85 8.69
CA TYR A 632 -28.97 -8.02 9.46
C TYR A 632 -28.54 -6.72 10.15
N PHE A 633 -28.66 -5.57 9.47
CA PHE A 633 -28.43 -4.25 10.07
C PHE A 633 -29.44 -3.93 11.17
N ASP A 634 -30.72 -4.20 10.96
CA ASP A 634 -31.76 -4.06 12.01
C ASP A 634 -31.43 -4.85 13.27
N ALA A 635 -30.84 -6.05 13.13
CA ALA A 635 -30.49 -6.91 14.25
C ALA A 635 -29.22 -6.48 15.01
N LEU A 636 -28.27 -5.83 14.33
CA LEU A 636 -26.92 -5.57 14.87
C LEU A 636 -26.58 -4.10 15.07
N LYS A 637 -27.41 -3.17 14.60
CA LYS A 637 -27.20 -1.75 14.84
C LYS A 637 -27.11 -1.46 16.35
N GLY A 638 -26.06 -0.76 16.76
CA GLY A 638 -25.80 -0.43 18.16
C GLY A 638 -25.24 -1.58 19.01
N SER A 639 -24.96 -2.75 18.42
CA SER A 639 -24.27 -3.85 19.12
C SER A 639 -22.80 -3.54 19.44
N GLY A 640 -22.22 -2.56 18.75
CA GLY A 640 -20.80 -2.21 18.83
C GLY A 640 -19.89 -3.11 17.99
N ALA A 641 -20.41 -4.19 17.39
CA ALA A 641 -19.66 -5.06 16.50
C ALA A 641 -19.40 -4.40 15.14
N VAL A 642 -18.16 -4.53 14.66
CA VAL A 642 -17.82 -4.16 13.27
C VAL A 642 -18.12 -5.34 12.35
N ILE A 643 -18.63 -5.04 11.15
CA ILE A 643 -19.10 -5.99 10.15
C ILE A 643 -18.24 -5.82 8.89
N PHE A 644 -17.57 -6.90 8.51
CA PHE A 644 -16.86 -7.05 7.24
C PHE A 644 -17.85 -7.62 6.23
N ILE A 645 -18.25 -6.78 5.27
CA ILE A 645 -19.21 -7.14 4.23
C ILE A 645 -18.42 -7.59 3.00
N GLU A 646 -18.38 -8.89 2.71
CA GLU A 646 -17.75 -9.43 1.51
C GLU A 646 -18.67 -9.31 0.29
N ILE A 647 -18.25 -8.52 -0.69
CA ILE A 647 -18.90 -8.47 -2.01
C ILE A 647 -18.32 -9.58 -2.89
N LYS A 648 -19.13 -10.61 -3.16
CA LYS A 648 -18.68 -11.85 -3.83
C LYS A 648 -18.54 -11.74 -5.34
N SER A 649 -19.46 -11.04 -6.01
CA SER A 649 -19.43 -10.83 -7.46
C SER A 649 -18.81 -9.50 -7.81
N VAL A 650 -18.10 -9.42 -8.94
CA VAL A 650 -17.73 -8.13 -9.52
C VAL A 650 -18.99 -7.51 -10.12
N ASP A 651 -19.61 -6.58 -9.38
CA ASP A 651 -20.91 -6.00 -9.70
C ASP A 651 -21.05 -4.61 -9.05
N SER A 652 -20.87 -3.56 -9.85
CA SER A 652 -20.97 -2.16 -9.41
C SER A 652 -22.35 -1.80 -8.87
N MET A 653 -23.42 -2.49 -9.30
CA MET A 653 -24.77 -2.24 -8.77
C MET A 653 -24.89 -2.77 -7.34
N LEU A 654 -24.32 -3.94 -7.05
CA LEU A 654 -24.27 -4.45 -5.68
C LEU A 654 -23.45 -3.53 -4.77
N VAL A 655 -22.29 -3.05 -5.23
CA VAL A 655 -21.47 -2.07 -4.49
C VAL A 655 -22.27 -0.82 -4.14
N HIS A 656 -22.98 -0.25 -5.13
CA HIS A 656 -23.80 0.94 -4.94
C HIS A 656 -24.97 0.72 -3.97
N LEU A 657 -25.67 -0.41 -4.07
CA LEU A 657 -26.78 -0.71 -3.17
C LEU A 657 -26.30 -0.96 -1.74
N VAL A 658 -25.14 -1.60 -1.55
CA VAL A 658 -24.52 -1.75 -0.22
C VAL A 658 -24.16 -0.37 0.36
N SER A 659 -23.57 0.54 -0.41
CA SER A 659 -23.24 1.87 0.08
C SER A 659 -24.47 2.66 0.53
N LEU A 660 -25.56 2.60 -0.26
CA LEU A 660 -26.84 3.23 0.09
C LEU A 660 -27.44 2.64 1.37
N LEU A 661 -27.40 1.31 1.55
CA LEU A 661 -27.90 0.69 2.77
C LEU A 661 -27.06 1.07 4.01
N ILE A 662 -25.74 1.15 3.89
CA ILE A 662 -24.88 1.59 5.00
C ILE A 662 -25.25 3.02 5.42
N GLU A 663 -25.50 3.92 4.46
CA GLU A 663 -25.92 5.30 4.73
C GLU A 663 -27.33 5.36 5.31
N GLU A 664 -28.30 4.67 4.70
CA GLU A 664 -29.71 4.65 5.15
C GLU A 664 -29.85 4.12 6.58
N TYR A 665 -29.12 3.05 6.90
CA TYR A 665 -29.13 2.44 8.22
C TYR A 665 -28.15 3.10 9.18
N ASP A 666 -27.34 4.08 8.75
CA ASP A 666 -26.33 4.76 9.58
C ASP A 666 -25.45 3.72 10.29
N MET A 667 -24.82 2.88 9.45
CA MET A 667 -23.91 1.80 9.84
C MET A 667 -22.44 2.17 9.56
N TYR A 668 -22.15 3.45 9.30
CA TYR A 668 -20.80 3.91 8.97
C TYR A 668 -19.78 3.47 10.03
N ASP A 669 -20.12 3.65 11.30
CA ASP A 669 -19.29 3.29 12.44
C ASP A 669 -19.17 1.77 12.65
N GLN A 670 -20.00 0.95 12.02
CA GLN A 670 -20.02 -0.51 12.18
C GLN A 670 -19.67 -1.28 10.90
N ALA A 671 -19.51 -0.65 9.74
CA ALA A 671 -19.30 -1.34 8.47
C ALA A 671 -17.89 -1.12 7.89
N VAL A 672 -17.36 -2.15 7.26
CA VAL A 672 -16.27 -2.09 6.27
C VAL A 672 -16.59 -3.05 5.13
N MET A 673 -16.00 -2.83 3.97
CA MET A 673 -16.19 -3.71 2.81
C MET A 673 -14.92 -4.50 2.51
N ILE A 674 -15.07 -5.76 2.14
CA ILE A 674 -13.99 -6.60 1.61
C ILE A 674 -14.42 -7.26 0.29
N SER A 675 -13.47 -7.56 -0.60
CA SER A 675 -13.79 -8.27 -1.85
C SER A 675 -12.56 -8.85 -2.54
N PHE A 676 -12.72 -9.95 -3.27
CA PHE A 676 -11.74 -10.42 -4.25
C PHE A 676 -11.73 -9.59 -5.54
N GLY A 677 -12.81 -8.86 -5.81
CA GLY A 677 -12.93 -8.01 -6.98
C GLY A 677 -12.24 -6.67 -6.76
N THR A 678 -11.05 -6.48 -7.34
CA THR A 678 -10.35 -5.18 -7.32
C THR A 678 -11.24 -4.03 -7.79
N GLN A 679 -12.06 -4.25 -8.81
CA GLN A 679 -13.01 -3.24 -9.29
C GLN A 679 -14.05 -2.86 -8.24
N ASN A 680 -14.51 -3.79 -7.40
CA ASN A 680 -15.45 -3.47 -6.33
C ASN A 680 -14.83 -2.54 -5.27
N ILE A 681 -13.53 -2.69 -4.99
CA ILE A 681 -12.79 -1.80 -4.09
C ILE A 681 -12.72 -0.40 -4.68
N ILE A 682 -12.38 -0.30 -5.97
CA ILE A 682 -12.33 0.98 -6.71
C ILE A 682 -13.71 1.63 -6.70
N ASP A 683 -14.75 0.91 -7.09
CA ASP A 683 -16.13 1.40 -7.11
C ASP A 683 -16.58 1.89 -5.73
N MET A 684 -16.24 1.17 -4.64
CA MET A 684 -16.61 1.58 -3.28
C MET A 684 -15.84 2.85 -2.85
N ASN A 685 -14.55 2.96 -3.17
CA ASN A 685 -13.79 4.18 -2.90
C ASN A 685 -14.34 5.40 -3.65
N GLU A 686 -14.92 5.21 -4.84
CA GLU A 686 -15.55 6.30 -5.61
C GLU A 686 -16.95 6.65 -5.09
N LEU A 687 -17.77 5.64 -4.78
CA LEU A 687 -19.17 5.82 -4.38
C LEU A 687 -19.31 6.23 -2.92
N TYR A 688 -18.46 5.71 -2.04
CA TYR A 688 -18.48 6.00 -0.61
C TYR A 688 -17.04 6.15 -0.05
N PRO A 689 -16.33 7.23 -0.41
CA PRO A 689 -14.91 7.45 -0.09
C PRO A 689 -14.59 7.49 1.41
N ASP A 690 -15.60 7.64 2.26
CA ASP A 690 -15.48 7.66 3.72
C ASP A 690 -15.23 6.27 4.31
N LEU A 691 -15.62 5.21 3.59
CA LEU A 691 -15.57 3.83 4.05
C LEU A 691 -14.16 3.22 3.89
N SER A 692 -13.81 2.34 4.82
CA SER A 692 -12.56 1.57 4.72
C SER A 692 -12.80 0.25 4.01
N ASN A 693 -11.85 -0.17 3.17
CA ASN A 693 -11.97 -1.33 2.28
C ASN A 693 -10.76 -2.25 2.38
N GLY A 694 -10.97 -3.55 2.13
CA GLY A 694 -9.92 -4.59 2.17
C GLY A 694 -9.98 -5.57 0.99
N LEU A 695 -8.86 -5.71 0.28
CA LEU A 695 -8.73 -6.58 -0.89
C LEU A 695 -8.40 -8.01 -0.45
N LEU A 696 -9.27 -8.94 -0.82
CA LEU A 696 -9.06 -10.37 -0.67
C LEU A 696 -8.18 -10.90 -1.81
N THR A 697 -7.11 -11.62 -1.48
CA THR A 697 -6.19 -12.15 -2.50
C THR A 697 -5.44 -13.40 -2.05
N SER A 698 -5.06 -14.26 -3.01
CA SER A 698 -4.31 -15.50 -2.74
C SER A 698 -2.99 -15.59 -3.48
N SER A 699 -2.63 -14.58 -4.28
CA SER A 699 -1.55 -14.67 -5.28
C SER A 699 -0.49 -13.58 -5.20
N VAL A 700 -0.64 -12.61 -4.29
CA VAL A 700 0.33 -11.51 -4.17
C VAL A 700 1.62 -11.93 -3.46
N LEU A 701 1.56 -12.94 -2.60
CA LEU A 701 2.69 -13.37 -1.76
C LEU A 701 3.43 -14.58 -2.34
N ASN A 702 4.75 -14.60 -2.11
CA ASN A 702 5.63 -15.74 -2.37
C ASN A 702 6.49 -15.98 -1.14
N ALA A 703 6.26 -17.11 -0.46
CA ALA A 703 6.96 -17.49 0.76
C ALA A 703 8.50 -17.59 0.61
N ASN A 704 9.01 -17.66 -0.63
CA ASN A 704 10.45 -17.75 -0.91
C ASN A 704 11.13 -16.37 -1.11
N SER A 705 10.38 -15.27 -1.16
CA SER A 705 10.94 -13.93 -1.40
C SER A 705 10.10 -12.84 -0.72
N VAL A 706 10.59 -12.33 0.41
CA VAL A 706 10.01 -11.18 1.11
C VAL A 706 10.05 -9.92 0.22
N PRO A 707 11.18 -9.54 -0.42
CA PRO A 707 11.22 -8.34 -1.26
C PRO A 707 10.19 -8.37 -2.41
N SER A 708 10.09 -9.50 -3.12
CA SER A 708 9.09 -9.63 -4.19
C SER A 708 7.66 -9.57 -3.66
N SER A 709 7.41 -10.16 -2.48
CA SER A 709 6.10 -10.10 -1.83
C SER A 709 5.74 -8.68 -1.39
N LEU A 710 6.71 -7.90 -0.89
CA LEU A 710 6.52 -6.49 -0.53
C LEU A 710 6.19 -5.66 -1.76
N THR A 711 6.99 -5.77 -2.84
CA THR A 711 6.73 -5.07 -4.10
C THR A 711 5.34 -5.40 -4.65
N ASN A 712 4.94 -6.69 -4.66
CA ASN A 712 3.62 -7.10 -5.11
C ASN A 712 2.51 -6.56 -4.21
N ALA A 713 2.65 -6.65 -2.89
CA ALA A 713 1.65 -6.16 -1.94
C ALA A 713 1.45 -4.66 -2.09
N ILE A 714 2.52 -3.87 -2.10
CA ILE A 714 2.47 -2.41 -2.31
C ILE A 714 1.77 -2.10 -3.64
N SER A 715 2.22 -2.72 -4.73
CA SER A 715 1.68 -2.46 -6.07
C SER A 715 0.22 -2.90 -6.24
N THR A 716 -0.27 -3.77 -5.37
CA THR A 716 -1.65 -4.26 -5.42
C THR A 716 -2.59 -3.40 -4.59
N VAL A 717 -2.22 -3.08 -3.33
CA VAL A 717 -3.18 -2.49 -2.37
C VAL A 717 -3.05 -0.97 -2.23
N VAL A 718 -1.89 -0.38 -2.52
CA VAL A 718 -1.68 1.07 -2.38
C VAL A 718 -2.45 1.86 -3.44
N PRO A 719 -2.38 1.52 -4.75
CA PRO A 719 -3.09 2.29 -5.78
C PRO A 719 -4.60 2.35 -5.57
N ILE A 720 -5.18 1.30 -5.01
CA ILE A 720 -6.63 1.17 -4.77
C ILE A 720 -7.03 1.48 -3.32
N LYS A 721 -6.14 2.05 -2.50
CA LYS A 721 -6.39 2.37 -1.08
C LYS A 721 -7.11 1.22 -0.36
N SER A 722 -6.35 0.17 -0.06
CA SER A 722 -6.89 -1.04 0.55
C SER A 722 -5.97 -1.64 1.59
N THR A 723 -6.53 -2.37 2.55
CA THR A 723 -5.77 -3.32 3.37
C THR A 723 -5.44 -4.59 2.59
N LEU A 724 -4.51 -5.41 3.11
CA LEU A 724 -4.13 -6.69 2.54
C LEU A 724 -4.83 -7.84 3.27
N ASN A 725 -5.85 -8.43 2.64
CA ASN A 725 -6.60 -9.54 3.23
C ASN A 725 -6.25 -10.84 2.49
N THR A 726 -5.14 -11.47 2.88
CA THR A 726 -4.52 -12.55 2.09
C THR A 726 -4.89 -13.95 2.57
N SER A 727 -4.85 -14.95 1.68
CA SER A 727 -4.71 -16.34 2.14
C SER A 727 -3.43 -16.48 2.98
N TYR A 728 -3.52 -17.20 4.11
CA TYR A 728 -2.41 -17.35 5.04
C TYR A 728 -1.26 -18.22 4.47
N GLY A 729 -1.51 -19.10 3.49
CA GLY A 729 -0.56 -20.16 3.13
C GLY A 729 0.83 -19.72 2.65
N ALA A 730 0.96 -18.49 2.12
CA ALA A 730 2.24 -17.91 1.69
C ALA A 730 2.72 -16.75 2.58
N LEU A 731 2.04 -16.49 3.70
CA LEU A 731 2.33 -15.40 4.62
C LEU A 731 3.39 -15.85 5.65
N THR A 732 4.51 -15.13 5.74
CA THR A 732 5.60 -15.45 6.68
C THR A 732 5.74 -14.39 7.76
N SER A 733 6.38 -14.75 8.87
CA SER A 733 6.64 -13.81 9.97
C SER A 733 7.51 -12.63 9.51
N GLU A 734 8.48 -12.90 8.64
CA GLU A 734 9.40 -11.91 8.07
C GLU A 734 8.65 -10.92 7.18
N PHE A 735 7.74 -11.41 6.33
CA PHE A 735 6.90 -10.52 5.52
C PHE A 735 6.03 -9.63 6.40
N ILE A 736 5.39 -10.18 7.45
CA ILE A 736 4.56 -9.40 8.38
C ILE A 736 5.41 -8.30 9.05
N LYS A 737 6.59 -8.66 9.57
CA LYS A 737 7.52 -7.69 10.16
C LYS A 737 7.93 -6.59 9.18
N SER A 738 8.14 -6.91 7.91
CA SER A 738 8.56 -5.91 6.92
C SER A 738 7.42 -5.06 6.35
N VAL A 739 6.21 -5.61 6.22
CA VAL A 739 5.08 -4.91 5.58
C VAL A 739 4.43 -3.88 6.50
N ILE A 740 4.47 -4.09 7.82
CA ILE A 740 3.95 -3.12 8.80
C ILE A 740 4.67 -1.76 8.71
N HIS A 741 5.96 -1.75 8.37
CA HIS A 741 6.75 -0.53 8.14
C HIS A 741 6.27 0.31 6.97
N ARG A 742 5.42 -0.24 6.11
CA ARG A 742 4.75 0.47 5.00
C ARG A 742 3.34 0.94 5.35
N GLY A 743 2.91 0.81 6.60
CA GLY A 743 1.56 1.18 7.05
C GLY A 743 0.45 0.30 6.47
N ILE A 744 0.81 -0.86 5.89
CA ILE A 744 -0.14 -1.82 5.31
C ILE A 744 -0.48 -2.86 6.38
N THR A 745 -1.76 -2.98 6.72
CA THR A 745 -2.27 -3.98 7.67
C THR A 745 -2.60 -5.30 6.99
N VAL A 746 -2.41 -6.42 7.69
CA VAL A 746 -2.56 -7.77 7.17
C VAL A 746 -3.67 -8.52 7.92
N TRP A 747 -4.62 -9.07 7.16
CA TRP A 747 -5.84 -9.71 7.67
C TRP A 747 -6.05 -11.09 7.04
N PRO A 748 -5.31 -12.13 7.47
CA PRO A 748 -5.33 -13.41 6.80
C PRO A 748 -6.60 -14.24 7.04
N TRP A 749 -6.93 -15.05 6.04
CA TRP A 749 -8.05 -16.00 6.06
C TRP A 749 -7.66 -17.36 5.46
N THR A 750 -8.34 -18.46 5.78
CA THR A 750 -9.19 -18.70 6.96
C THR A 750 -8.43 -19.64 7.88
N LEU A 751 -8.07 -19.17 9.09
CA LEU A 751 -7.23 -19.92 10.01
C LEU A 751 -8.08 -20.75 10.96
N ASN A 752 -8.21 -22.03 10.63
CA ASN A 752 -8.99 -22.99 11.44
C ASN A 752 -8.11 -24.01 12.16
N ASP A 753 -6.87 -24.22 11.70
CA ASP A 753 -5.91 -25.01 12.46
C ASP A 753 -5.40 -24.20 13.64
N TYR A 754 -5.41 -24.86 14.78
CA TYR A 754 -5.05 -24.28 16.05
C TYR A 754 -3.56 -23.85 16.14
N THR A 755 -2.64 -24.65 15.56
CA THR A 755 -1.20 -24.36 15.59
C THR A 755 -0.88 -23.16 14.70
N GLU A 756 -1.51 -23.10 13.53
CA GLU A 756 -1.37 -21.98 12.61
C GLU A 756 -1.90 -20.70 13.27
N LEU A 757 -3.13 -20.74 13.78
CA LEU A 757 -3.77 -19.62 14.46
C LEU A 757 -2.89 -19.03 15.59
N ASN A 758 -2.25 -19.86 16.42
CA ASN A 758 -1.31 -19.36 17.44
C ASN A 758 -0.04 -18.75 16.85
N SER A 759 0.48 -19.34 15.77
CA SER A 759 1.67 -18.81 15.09
C SER A 759 1.41 -17.42 14.53
N TYR A 760 0.29 -17.23 13.81
CA TYR A 760 -0.09 -15.92 13.25
C TYR A 760 -0.47 -14.91 14.33
N TYR A 761 -1.01 -15.38 15.46
CA TYR A 761 -1.23 -14.54 16.62
C TYR A 761 0.09 -13.96 17.16
N GLY A 762 1.12 -14.82 17.29
CA GLY A 762 2.47 -14.42 17.67
C GLY A 762 3.23 -13.61 16.61
N TYR A 763 2.84 -13.69 15.33
CA TYR A 763 3.38 -12.82 14.29
C TYR A 763 2.83 -11.39 14.35
N GLY A 764 1.73 -11.16 15.09
CA GLY A 764 1.14 -9.84 15.28
C GLY A 764 0.38 -9.30 14.06
N VAL A 765 -0.32 -10.18 13.34
CA VAL A 765 -1.29 -9.78 12.29
C VAL A 765 -2.40 -8.89 12.88
N ASN A 766 -3.04 -8.08 12.04
CA ASN A 766 -4.06 -7.12 12.51
C ASN A 766 -5.38 -7.80 12.88
N GLY A 767 -5.74 -8.87 12.17
CA GLY A 767 -6.88 -9.71 12.53
C GLY A 767 -6.79 -11.09 11.91
N ILE A 768 -7.55 -12.04 12.45
CA ILE A 768 -7.57 -13.44 12.06
C ILE A 768 -9.01 -13.82 11.73
N THR A 769 -9.25 -14.15 10.47
CA THR A 769 -10.53 -14.72 10.03
C THR A 769 -10.56 -16.22 10.31
N THR A 770 -11.51 -16.67 11.12
CA THR A 770 -11.63 -18.05 11.56
C THR A 770 -13.08 -18.49 11.73
N ASP A 771 -13.33 -19.77 11.50
CA ASP A 771 -14.61 -20.43 11.82
C ASP A 771 -14.68 -20.85 13.30
N ASN A 772 -13.54 -20.83 14.02
CA ASN A 772 -13.38 -21.46 15.32
C ASN A 772 -13.03 -20.46 16.43
N LEU A 773 -13.92 -19.48 16.67
CA LEU A 773 -13.74 -18.49 17.74
C LEU A 773 -13.56 -19.11 19.14
N GLY A 774 -14.09 -20.32 19.35
CA GLY A 774 -14.00 -21.02 20.64
C GLY A 774 -12.59 -21.31 21.13
N TYR A 775 -11.57 -21.26 20.27
CA TYR A 775 -10.20 -21.40 20.73
C TYR A 775 -9.76 -20.25 21.65
N TYR A 776 -10.33 -19.05 21.53
CA TYR A 776 -9.91 -17.89 22.31
C TYR A 776 -10.89 -17.47 23.41
N GLU A 777 -12.04 -18.12 23.56
CA GLU A 777 -13.09 -17.70 24.52
C GLU A 777 -12.58 -17.56 25.97
N ASN A 778 -11.56 -18.35 26.35
CA ASN A 778 -10.98 -18.36 27.69
C ASN A 778 -9.61 -17.64 27.79
N THR A 779 -9.16 -16.99 26.72
CA THR A 779 -7.91 -16.21 26.75
C THR A 779 -8.23 -14.79 27.17
N PHE A 780 -7.83 -14.42 28.39
CA PHE A 780 -7.88 -13.02 28.82
C PHE A 780 -6.97 -12.20 27.92
N ASN A 781 -7.58 -11.28 27.17
CA ASN A 781 -6.90 -10.51 26.14
C ASN A 781 -6.79 -9.02 26.50
N ARG A 782 -7.36 -8.62 27.65
CA ARG A 782 -7.35 -7.25 28.16
C ARG A 782 -7.23 -7.23 29.69
N ILE A 783 -6.52 -6.21 30.18
CA ILE A 783 -6.53 -5.78 31.57
C ILE A 783 -6.89 -4.29 31.60
N ASN A 784 -7.85 -3.91 32.43
CA ASN A 784 -8.35 -2.55 32.55
C ASN A 784 -8.14 -2.05 33.99
N VAL A 785 -7.97 -0.74 34.16
CA VAL A 785 -8.01 -0.10 35.48
C VAL A 785 -9.47 0.19 35.83
N LYS A 786 -9.94 -0.39 36.93
CA LYS A 786 -11.35 -0.35 37.34
C LYS A 786 -11.69 0.95 38.08
N GLU A 787 -10.86 1.34 39.05
CA GLU A 787 -11.10 2.52 39.86
C GLU A 787 -9.78 3.09 40.38
N TYR A 788 -9.60 4.39 40.18
CA TYR A 788 -8.65 5.24 40.88
C TYR A 788 -9.04 6.72 40.65
N PRO A 789 -8.76 7.62 41.59
CA PRO A 789 -9.28 8.99 41.52
C PRO A 789 -8.58 9.88 40.47
N GLY A 790 -7.50 9.41 39.83
CA GLY A 790 -6.58 10.21 39.00
C GLY A 790 -5.79 11.26 39.79
N VAL A 791 -6.41 11.83 40.82
CA VAL A 791 -5.86 12.83 41.72
C VAL A 791 -5.89 12.32 43.16
N VAL A 792 -4.74 12.34 43.80
CA VAL A 792 -4.53 11.99 45.20
C VAL A 792 -4.25 13.26 45.98
N THR A 793 -5.13 13.57 46.91
CA THR A 793 -4.93 14.68 47.85
C THR A 793 -4.14 14.20 49.06
N TRP A 794 -3.55 15.14 49.80
CA TRP A 794 -2.92 14.77 51.06
C TRP A 794 -3.90 14.05 52.01
N GLU A 795 -5.18 14.44 52.06
CA GLU A 795 -6.16 13.85 52.97
C GLU A 795 -6.50 12.38 52.65
N ASN A 796 -6.67 12.03 51.37
CA ASN A 796 -7.09 10.70 50.96
C ASN A 796 -5.92 9.76 50.59
N ARG A 797 -4.67 10.25 50.60
CA ARG A 797 -3.51 9.52 50.06
C ARG A 797 -3.35 8.08 50.53
N LEU A 798 -3.54 7.81 51.82
CA LEU A 798 -3.39 6.46 52.39
C LEU A 798 -4.65 5.59 52.30
N THR A 799 -5.65 6.04 51.54
CA THR A 799 -6.90 5.32 51.30
C THR A 799 -7.10 4.99 49.82
N VAL A 800 -6.32 5.63 48.94
CA VAL A 800 -6.37 5.37 47.49
C VAL A 800 -5.77 4.00 47.20
N LYS A 801 -6.50 3.26 46.38
CA LYS A 801 -6.12 1.95 45.87
C LYS A 801 -6.37 1.93 44.39
N ILE A 802 -5.42 1.39 43.63
CA ILE A 802 -5.55 1.20 42.20
C ILE A 802 -5.99 -0.24 42.01
N GLU A 803 -7.20 -0.44 41.48
CA GLU A 803 -7.77 -1.75 41.22
C GLU A 803 -7.79 -2.03 39.71
N THR A 804 -7.49 -3.27 39.31
CA THR A 804 -7.63 -3.70 37.92
C THR A 804 -8.59 -4.87 37.77
N GLU A 805 -9.04 -5.07 36.55
CA GLU A 805 -9.84 -6.22 36.15
C GLU A 805 -9.35 -6.82 34.84
N LEU A 806 -9.35 -8.14 34.76
CA LEU A 806 -9.18 -8.87 33.52
C LEU A 806 -10.51 -8.91 32.80
N GLN A 807 -10.49 -8.79 31.48
CA GLN A 807 -11.68 -8.94 30.65
C GLN A 807 -11.47 -10.10 29.69
N SER A 808 -12.43 -11.04 29.66
CA SER A 808 -12.50 -12.08 28.63
C SER A 808 -13.10 -11.52 27.34
N PRO A 809 -12.95 -12.20 26.19
CA PRO A 809 -13.46 -11.72 24.91
C PRO A 809 -14.95 -11.36 24.93
N ASN A 810 -15.78 -12.17 25.63
CA ASN A 810 -17.21 -11.92 25.79
C ASN A 810 -17.57 -10.74 26.75
N GLY A 811 -16.57 -9.98 27.20
CA GLY A 811 -16.75 -8.81 28.06
C GLY A 811 -16.87 -9.12 29.56
N THR A 812 -16.84 -10.38 29.99
CA THR A 812 -16.89 -10.72 31.43
C THR A 812 -15.63 -10.24 32.14
N THR A 813 -15.80 -9.51 33.24
CA THR A 813 -14.69 -8.96 34.02
C THR A 813 -14.42 -9.73 35.31
N TYR A 814 -13.14 -9.82 35.68
CA TYR A 814 -12.65 -10.51 36.87
C TYR A 814 -11.68 -9.59 37.60
N ALA A 815 -11.96 -9.28 38.86
CA ALA A 815 -11.04 -8.50 39.68
C ALA A 815 -9.68 -9.20 39.73
N TYR A 816 -8.63 -8.47 39.41
CA TYR A 816 -7.28 -8.99 39.33
C TYR A 816 -6.27 -8.01 39.91
N ARG A 817 -5.14 -8.56 40.36
CA ARG A 817 -4.04 -7.81 40.94
C ARG A 817 -2.83 -7.99 40.04
N PRO A 818 -2.43 -6.95 39.31
CA PRO A 818 -1.33 -7.04 38.39
C PRO A 818 -0.02 -6.75 39.10
N GLU A 819 1.06 -6.96 38.38
CA GLU A 819 2.31 -6.28 38.68
C GLU A 819 2.22 -4.85 38.13
N TYR A 820 2.55 -3.86 38.96
CA TYR A 820 2.62 -2.46 38.55
C TYR A 820 4.07 -2.11 38.21
N ILE A 821 4.29 -1.64 37.00
CA ILE A 821 5.60 -1.22 36.49
C ILE A 821 5.67 0.30 36.50
N MET A 822 6.57 0.84 37.32
CA MET A 822 6.81 2.27 37.43
C MET A 822 7.55 2.79 36.19
N ILE A 823 7.02 3.83 35.56
CA ILE A 823 7.69 4.55 34.47
C ILE A 823 8.46 5.74 35.04
N ASP A 824 7.78 6.58 35.82
CA ASP A 824 8.33 7.76 36.48
C ASP A 824 7.56 7.97 37.78
N ASP A 825 8.27 8.09 38.90
CA ASP A 825 7.64 8.30 40.22
C ASP A 825 7.35 9.78 40.52
N GLY A 826 7.75 10.70 39.63
CA GLY A 826 7.61 12.14 39.81
C GLY A 826 8.35 12.68 41.04
N GLY A 827 9.31 11.92 41.57
CA GLY A 827 9.97 12.18 42.85
C GLY A 827 9.05 12.07 44.06
N THR A 828 7.85 11.50 43.92
CA THR A 828 6.82 11.48 44.98
C THR A 828 7.18 10.57 46.16
N GLY A 829 8.11 9.62 45.97
CA GLY A 829 8.46 8.61 46.97
C GLY A 829 7.28 7.68 47.29
N VAL A 830 6.37 7.48 46.32
CA VAL A 830 5.22 6.61 46.48
C VAL A 830 5.67 5.17 46.76
N VAL A 831 5.04 4.53 47.74
CA VAL A 831 5.16 3.09 47.97
C VAL A 831 3.77 2.49 47.95
N PHE A 832 3.59 1.44 47.15
CA PHE A 832 2.37 0.64 47.14
C PHE A 832 2.57 -0.63 47.97
N ASP A 833 1.52 -1.05 48.68
CA ASP A 833 1.48 -2.39 49.27
C ASP A 833 1.22 -3.45 48.19
N GLU A 834 1.27 -4.73 48.60
CA GLU A 834 0.93 -5.87 47.75
C GLU A 834 -0.54 -5.88 47.26
N TYR A 835 -1.37 -4.93 47.72
CA TYR A 835 -2.77 -4.76 47.34
C TYR A 835 -2.99 -3.58 46.39
N GLY A 836 -1.93 -2.89 45.94
CA GLY A 836 -2.03 -1.71 45.06
C GLY A 836 -2.54 -0.46 45.80
N LYS A 837 -2.52 -0.47 47.13
CA LYS A 837 -2.87 0.67 47.97
C LYS A 837 -1.63 1.48 48.30
N ILE A 838 -1.75 2.79 48.28
CA ILE A 838 -0.65 3.68 48.64
C ILE A 838 -0.38 3.57 50.16
N GLU A 839 0.83 3.14 50.53
CA GLU A 839 1.31 3.05 51.92
C GLU A 839 2.00 4.33 52.39
N SER A 840 2.75 4.98 51.50
CA SER A 840 3.45 6.23 51.80
C SER A 840 3.61 7.11 50.57
N ILE A 841 3.70 8.41 50.83
CA ILE A 841 4.05 9.47 49.87
C ILE A 841 4.97 10.43 50.61
N GLU A 842 6.08 10.83 50.00
CA GLU A 842 7.03 11.78 50.57
C GLU A 842 6.71 13.23 50.18
N GLN A 843 6.31 13.47 48.93
CA GLN A 843 6.00 14.81 48.43
C GLN A 843 5.03 14.82 47.23
N PRO A 844 4.46 15.99 46.88
CA PRO A 844 3.62 16.16 45.68
C PRO A 844 4.40 15.92 44.38
N GLY A 845 3.68 15.52 43.32
CA GLY A 845 4.23 15.20 42.01
C GLY A 845 3.24 14.40 41.18
N ILE A 846 3.63 13.98 39.98
CA ILE A 846 2.80 13.12 39.11
C ILE A 846 3.56 11.83 38.89
N LEU A 847 2.93 10.70 39.23
CA LEU A 847 3.48 9.38 38.99
C LEU A 847 2.87 8.76 37.73
N TYR A 848 3.67 8.03 36.98
CA TYR A 848 3.30 7.31 35.77
C TYR A 848 3.69 5.85 35.90
N MET A 849 2.74 4.95 35.66
CA MET A 849 2.99 3.51 35.70
C MET A 849 2.03 2.77 34.75
N TYR A 850 2.21 1.46 34.60
CA TYR A 850 1.24 0.59 33.93
C TYR A 850 1.16 -0.75 34.66
N ALA A 851 0.10 -1.51 34.37
CA ALA A 851 -0.11 -2.83 34.95
C ALA A 851 0.06 -3.93 33.90
N THR A 852 0.58 -5.08 34.32
CA THR A 852 0.78 -6.26 33.46
C THR A 852 0.03 -7.48 33.96
N PHE A 853 -0.33 -8.37 33.03
CA PHE A 853 -0.89 -9.68 33.30
C PHE A 853 -0.34 -10.72 32.32
N ASP A 854 0.17 -11.83 32.86
CA ASP A 854 0.53 -13.00 32.07
C ASP A 854 -0.73 -13.83 31.76
N SER A 855 -1.17 -13.76 30.50
CA SER A 855 -2.21 -14.61 29.94
C SER A 855 -1.59 -15.77 29.17
N TYR A 856 -2.41 -16.76 28.85
CA TYR A 856 -1.95 -17.98 28.16
C TYR A 856 -2.88 -18.31 27.01
N LEU A 857 -2.28 -18.55 25.84
CA LEU A 857 -2.95 -19.20 24.73
C LEU A 857 -3.28 -20.65 25.12
N PRO A 858 -4.22 -21.32 24.44
CA PRO A 858 -4.69 -22.64 24.86
C PRO A 858 -3.62 -23.76 24.86
N ASP A 859 -2.42 -23.52 24.29
CA ASP A 859 -1.29 -24.46 24.23
C ASP A 859 -0.28 -24.20 25.34
N GLY A 860 -0.57 -23.20 26.19
CA GLY A 860 0.30 -22.76 27.26
C GLY A 860 1.32 -21.72 26.82
N THR A 861 1.29 -21.23 25.58
CA THR A 861 2.14 -20.10 25.17
C THR A 861 1.74 -18.87 25.98
N LYS A 862 2.72 -18.32 26.72
CA LYS A 862 2.55 -17.12 27.53
C LYS A 862 2.50 -15.88 26.63
N ILE A 863 1.52 -15.02 26.88
CA ILE A 863 1.42 -13.67 26.32
C ILE A 863 1.27 -12.67 27.48
N THR A 864 1.95 -11.53 27.39
CA THR A 864 1.83 -10.49 28.42
C THR A 864 0.90 -9.39 27.93
N VAL A 865 -0.22 -9.15 28.62
CA VAL A 865 -1.14 -8.05 28.33
C VAL A 865 -0.93 -6.90 29.32
N LEU A 866 -1.28 -5.68 28.89
CA LEU A 866 -0.92 -4.42 29.54
C LEU A 866 -2.16 -3.55 29.74
N THR A 867 -2.14 -2.65 30.71
CA THR A 867 -3.08 -1.51 30.75
C THR A 867 -2.60 -0.38 29.84
N ASP A 868 -3.45 0.63 29.66
CA ASP A 868 -2.97 1.97 29.29
C ASP A 868 -2.08 2.56 30.39
N ILE A 869 -1.45 3.69 30.13
CA ILE A 869 -0.69 4.44 31.14
C ILE A 869 -1.63 4.88 32.26
N ILE A 870 -1.17 4.69 33.50
CA ILE A 870 -1.86 5.07 34.73
C ILE A 870 -1.14 6.31 35.25
N GLU A 871 -1.84 7.44 35.20
CA GLU A 871 -1.33 8.74 35.62
C GLU A 871 -1.98 9.16 36.94
N VAL A 872 -1.18 9.36 37.99
CA VAL A 872 -1.67 9.72 39.32
C VAL A 872 -1.04 11.03 39.76
N GLU A 873 -1.83 12.10 39.80
CA GLU A 873 -1.43 13.41 40.29
C GLU A 873 -1.56 13.48 41.82
N ILE A 874 -0.46 13.74 42.53
CA ILE A 874 -0.42 13.91 43.98
C ILE A 874 -0.31 15.39 44.32
N LEU A 875 -1.36 15.94 44.93
CA LEU A 875 -1.43 17.35 45.30
C LEU A 875 -0.80 17.64 46.67
N ALA A 876 -0.25 18.85 46.79
CA ALA A 876 0.23 19.40 48.06
C ALA A 876 -0.88 19.57 49.10
N GLU A 877 -0.50 19.53 50.38
CA GLU A 877 -1.38 19.86 51.49
C GLU A 877 -1.87 21.31 51.34
N VAL A 878 -3.19 21.50 51.21
CA VAL A 878 -3.78 22.85 51.21
C VAL A 878 -3.75 23.38 52.63
N VAL A 879 -2.72 24.16 52.96
CA VAL A 879 -2.71 24.93 54.22
C VAL A 879 -3.67 26.11 54.04
N GLU A 880 -4.87 26.03 54.61
CA GLU A 880 -5.72 27.21 54.76
C GLU A 880 -4.98 28.24 55.64
N GLU A 881 -4.57 29.37 55.07
CA GLU A 881 -4.15 30.50 55.91
C GLU A 881 -5.35 30.94 56.77
N PRO A 882 -5.16 31.14 58.09
CA PRO A 882 -6.24 31.57 58.95
C PRO A 882 -6.70 32.95 58.50
N SER A 883 -7.95 33.03 58.01
CA SER A 883 -8.60 34.29 57.67
C SER A 883 -8.46 35.29 58.83
N SER A 884 -7.65 36.31 58.63
CA SER A 884 -7.61 37.44 59.53
C SER A 884 -8.94 38.20 59.38
N LEU A 885 -9.73 38.19 60.45
CA LEU A 885 -10.92 39.02 60.60
C LEU A 885 -10.55 40.50 60.38
N GLY A 886 -10.83 41.00 59.17
CA GLY A 886 -10.75 42.41 58.81
C GLY A 886 -12.15 42.99 58.66
N LEU A 887 -12.70 43.50 59.75
CA LEU A 887 -13.93 44.28 59.81
C LEU A 887 -13.77 45.56 58.96
N ILE A 888 -14.47 45.69 57.83
CA ILE A 888 -14.60 46.98 57.11
C ILE A 888 -16.07 47.36 57.02
N ILE A 889 -16.45 48.29 57.91
CA ILE A 889 -17.59 49.19 57.79
C ILE A 889 -17.19 50.29 56.79
N GLY A 890 -18.05 50.56 55.81
CA GLY A 890 -17.77 51.49 54.73
C GLY A 890 -17.72 52.97 55.15
N ILE A 891 -16.86 53.74 54.48
CA ILE A 891 -16.99 55.19 54.24
C ILE A 891 -16.43 55.52 52.84
N SER A 892 -17.07 56.53 52.25
CA SER A 892 -16.98 57.15 50.93
C SER A 892 -15.63 57.74 50.44
N SER A 893 -15.62 58.01 49.12
CA SER A 893 -14.96 59.11 48.37
C SER A 893 -13.47 59.03 47.98
N GLY A 894 -13.20 59.11 46.65
CA GLY A 894 -12.18 60.01 46.07
C GLY A 894 -10.95 59.41 45.36
N VAL A 895 -10.95 59.50 44.01
CA VAL A 895 -9.83 59.93 43.11
C VAL A 895 -8.50 59.14 43.01
N LEU A 896 -8.19 58.73 41.75
CA LEU A 896 -6.92 58.48 41.02
C LEU A 896 -5.63 58.06 41.79
N LEU A 897 -4.95 56.99 41.33
CA LEU A 897 -3.70 57.06 40.53
C LEU A 897 -3.16 55.66 40.10
N LEU A 898 -2.46 55.65 38.96
CA LEU A 898 -1.74 54.55 38.31
C LEU A 898 -0.66 53.86 39.17
N ALA A 899 -0.44 52.55 38.98
CA ALA A 899 0.83 51.96 38.50
C ALA A 899 0.81 50.42 38.51
N ALA A 900 1.62 49.85 37.62
CA ALA A 900 1.74 48.45 37.24
C ALA A 900 2.06 47.45 38.38
N GLY A 901 1.60 46.20 38.20
CA GLY A 901 1.99 45.06 39.03
C GLY A 901 1.34 43.77 38.55
N THR A 902 2.17 42.88 38.02
CA THR A 902 1.91 41.54 37.48
C THR A 902 0.92 40.71 38.32
N PHE A 903 -0.20 40.28 37.72
CA PHE A 903 -1.07 39.25 38.28
C PHE A 903 -0.69 37.89 37.69
N VAL A 904 -0.13 37.01 38.52
CA VAL A 904 -0.09 35.56 38.26
C VAL A 904 -1.49 35.04 38.60
N PHE A 905 -2.25 34.64 37.58
CA PHE A 905 -3.51 33.91 37.76
C PHE A 905 -3.19 32.43 37.92
N ILE A 906 -3.21 31.93 39.16
CA ILE A 906 -3.39 30.50 39.41
C ILE A 906 -4.88 30.21 39.24
N THR A 907 -5.23 29.58 38.12
CA THR A 907 -6.60 29.13 37.85
C THR A 907 -6.73 27.69 38.36
N ILE A 908 -7.30 27.51 39.56
CA ILE A 908 -7.75 26.20 40.02
C ILE A 908 -9.08 25.90 39.30
N LYS A 909 -9.03 25.14 38.20
CA LYS A 909 -10.23 24.63 37.50
C LYS A 909 -10.77 23.42 38.27
N LYS A 910 -11.96 23.57 38.86
CA LYS A 910 -12.77 22.45 39.38
C LYS A 910 -13.23 21.57 38.21
N ARG A 911 -12.72 20.34 38.10
CA ARG A 911 -13.35 19.28 37.30
C ARG A 911 -14.74 18.96 37.89
N ARG A 912 -15.77 19.03 37.05
CA ARG A 912 -17.12 18.54 37.38
C ARG A 912 -17.13 17.04 37.15
N VAL A 913 -17.21 16.27 38.23
CA VAL A 913 -17.63 14.87 38.17
C VAL A 913 -19.12 14.87 37.84
N ILE A 914 -19.49 14.34 36.67
CA ILE A 914 -20.87 14.01 36.33
C ILE A 914 -21.07 12.55 36.79
N ILE A 915 -22.06 12.34 37.66
CA ILE A 915 -22.55 11.02 38.10
C ILE A 915 -23.29 10.35 36.96
#